data_AF-A0AAV6SQF7-F1
#
_entry.id   AF-A0AAV6SQF7-F1
#
_cell.length_a   1.000
_cell.length_b   1.000
_cell.length_c   1.000
_cell.angle_alpha   90.00
_cell.angle_beta   90.00
_cell.angle_gamma   90.00
#
_symmetry.space_group_name_H-M   'P 1'
#
loop_
_entity.id
_entity.type
_entity.pdbx_description
1 polymer ?
#
loop_
_entity_poly.entity_id
_entity_poly.type
_entity_poly.pdbx_seq_one_letter_code
_entity_poly.pdbx_strand_id
1 'polypeptide(L)'
;MDNVRCLGSESSLWHCQAIHDQGMKCSTAAYVVCAGSLDVRLVDAPGKCAGRVEVLYEGSWKQVSTDQWTDDNSDTVCRQISCGRRQNSDSPKQQLGGSSGNFLTQTLNCSKNTSSISECFTQTSKKASGTEAVRITCDQHKVLILKGDDNSCSGLVGIESGNATYWLSGSATTWTQESADAVCKQVHCGKAINFSASVAAADVQVWDQSYNCPSDAASLFDCGAAAKSHDHNGTIAAVICSGTITVNMTNACWGTVSVCLDGRCGGVCADSWTHAHSVELCQSLGCGDTILAAKSPPGQDLVMVKSLHKTKHTTSLRHCSFVMNSEQHVCPPAYVVCSGSVKPRFSVSRDKCSGNLEVFSEGQWLPVCADALQQKQAQHTMCEELQCGRGVNLIEYFGREPKATHVISKVQCSKTGVKSLSACNITSTNTPCSLAGLNCSDWRKIKASETCSGAVTVHSKERQSAVAVDGWTGAEGKRLCKDLNCGSFKSKKVYKTSQQLPFWNRSFSCGTAPGNIWDCEKPASSSQKQQLFIQCEDEPSVTLSEKCDGYVTLNDKKVCYSNWNLKYAHLVCQEQKCGNAIEISSSGFEPYSYNGYHVQCDDFHYKLGQCKRVEGVCDAGFVRVRCVGSVKFNTTEKCGGKLLINSRYDWKEMCPLNLSMAFMEKLCHEIGCDGYNNRIHNREYTRMLKSSLESYPGTHPYEDLETALDCTDDHNDIKYCVTQRSCKGVIPAHIYCNGYKDDSDENKRKNSHSIAPIILAVGLCLALIIVIVIFIQICILKKVKNFWKKPARTVSRKEIQFESGDYEEVSKNDDVEDSRVRSEAEVAVTENDPHSSSSFHYDDIDEAEEAQPLTSHHTQADTVTYEVDDLGENYDDIEAAPEISKTTAEVHRSPNPSGVGGAVAPPGTEQEEGDYVSSEDDEG
;
A
#
# COMPACT_ATOMS: atom_id res chain seq x y z
N MET A 1 40.05 -22.38 33.11
CA MET A 1 39.47 -22.58 34.45
C MET A 1 37.99 -22.74 34.25
N ASP A 2 37.46 -23.93 34.55
CA ASP A 2 36.09 -24.34 34.22
C ASP A 2 35.44 -25.05 35.41
N ASN A 3 34.10 -25.16 35.43
CA ASN A 3 33.30 -25.78 36.49
C ASN A 3 33.65 -25.25 37.89
N VAL A 4 33.79 -23.92 37.99
CA VAL A 4 34.19 -23.21 39.21
C VAL A 4 33.12 -23.32 40.29
N ARG A 5 33.52 -23.77 41.48
CA ARG A 5 32.66 -23.99 42.65
C ARG A 5 33.28 -23.32 43.87
N CYS A 6 32.71 -22.19 44.26
CA CYS A 6 33.01 -21.52 45.52
C CYS A 6 32.03 -21.99 46.61
N LEU A 7 32.48 -22.03 47.86
CA LEU A 7 31.68 -22.26 49.06
C LEU A 7 31.03 -20.97 49.59
N GLY A 8 31.51 -19.80 49.14
CA GLY A 8 30.97 -18.48 49.48
C GLY A 8 31.74 -17.75 50.59
N SER A 9 32.84 -18.33 51.07
CA SER A 9 33.74 -17.74 52.08
C SER A 9 35.15 -17.46 51.55
N GLU A 10 35.41 -17.76 50.27
CA GLU A 10 36.70 -17.55 49.61
C GLU A 10 37.02 -16.07 49.42
N SER A 11 38.20 -15.64 49.87
CA SER A 11 38.74 -14.30 49.64
C SER A 11 39.18 -14.01 48.18
N SER A 12 39.11 -15.02 47.30
CA SER A 12 39.45 -14.88 45.88
C SER A 12 38.90 -16.06 45.06
N LEU A 13 38.55 -15.80 43.79
CA LEU A 13 38.16 -16.84 42.83
C LEU A 13 39.21 -17.96 42.65
N TRP A 14 40.48 -17.67 42.93
CA TRP A 14 41.58 -18.65 42.90
C TRP A 14 41.56 -19.67 44.05
N HIS A 15 40.78 -19.42 45.11
CA HIS A 15 40.60 -20.36 46.21
C HIS A 15 39.38 -21.30 46.01
N CYS A 16 38.53 -21.01 45.02
CA CYS A 16 37.40 -21.86 44.68
C CYS A 16 37.84 -23.14 43.96
N GLN A 17 37.11 -24.24 44.12
CA GLN A 17 37.41 -25.48 43.42
C GLN A 17 37.10 -25.34 41.92
N ALA A 18 38.08 -25.55 41.04
CA ALA A 18 37.90 -25.44 39.60
C ALA A 18 38.74 -26.46 38.82
N ILE A 19 38.39 -26.68 37.56
CA ILE A 19 39.14 -27.53 36.63
C ILE A 19 40.17 -26.68 35.87
N HIS A 20 41.43 -27.10 35.93
CA HIS A 20 42.56 -26.46 35.26
C HIS A 20 43.17 -27.44 34.25
N ASP A 21 42.71 -27.37 33.00
CA ASP A 21 43.30 -28.06 31.85
C ASP A 21 43.92 -27.02 30.88
N GLN A 22 45.02 -27.42 30.24
CA GLN A 22 45.79 -26.60 29.30
C GLN A 22 45.19 -26.63 27.88
N GLY A 23 44.27 -27.55 27.58
CA GLY A 23 43.59 -27.65 26.27
C GLY A 23 42.34 -26.77 26.11
N MET A 24 41.84 -26.15 27.19
CA MET A 24 40.54 -25.47 27.20
C MET A 24 40.49 -24.20 26.33
N LYS A 25 39.62 -24.20 25.32
CA LYS A 25 39.23 -23.01 24.56
C LYS A 25 37.85 -22.51 25.03
N CYS A 26 37.83 -21.38 25.72
CA CYS A 26 36.57 -20.73 26.11
C CYS A 26 35.84 -20.20 24.87
N SER A 27 34.60 -20.65 24.63
CA SER A 27 33.74 -20.17 23.54
C SER A 27 33.10 -18.80 23.83
N THR A 28 33.10 -18.37 25.09
CA THR A 28 32.47 -17.15 25.60
C THR A 28 33.34 -16.55 26.70
N ALA A 29 33.31 -15.23 26.87
CA ALA A 29 33.91 -14.59 28.03
C ALA A 29 33.11 -14.93 29.30
N ALA A 30 33.82 -15.18 30.41
CA ALA A 30 33.19 -15.24 31.73
C ALA A 30 32.99 -13.82 32.27
N TYR A 31 31.88 -13.61 32.97
CA TYR A 31 31.56 -12.36 33.66
C TYR A 31 30.99 -12.66 35.04
N VAL A 32 30.96 -11.65 35.91
CA VAL A 32 30.38 -11.72 37.26
C VAL A 32 29.37 -10.60 37.43
N VAL A 33 28.30 -10.88 38.17
CA VAL A 33 27.30 -9.88 38.57
C VAL A 33 27.40 -9.75 40.09
N CYS A 34 27.87 -8.59 40.56
CA CYS A 34 28.05 -8.34 41.98
C CYS A 34 26.69 -8.13 42.66
N ALA A 35 26.50 -8.69 43.86
CA ALA A 35 25.24 -8.57 44.60
C ALA A 35 24.83 -7.11 44.86
N GLY A 36 25.80 -6.24 45.18
CA GLY A 36 25.58 -4.79 45.34
C GLY A 36 25.41 -4.00 44.03
N SER A 37 25.42 -4.66 42.87
CA SER A 37 25.06 -4.08 41.57
C SER A 37 23.65 -4.49 41.12
N LEU A 38 22.90 -5.17 41.99
CA LEU A 38 21.52 -5.59 41.77
C LEU A 38 20.61 -4.71 42.64
N ASP A 39 19.66 -4.04 41.99
CA ASP A 39 18.65 -3.21 42.65
C ASP A 39 17.27 -3.48 42.04
N VAL A 40 16.20 -3.07 42.71
CA VAL A 40 14.81 -3.30 42.27
C VAL A 40 13.96 -2.06 42.44
N ARG A 41 13.15 -1.76 41.42
CA ARG A 41 12.21 -0.64 41.42
C ARG A 41 10.84 -1.06 40.90
N LEU A 42 9.82 -0.33 41.32
CA LEU A 42 8.47 -0.43 40.78
C LEU A 42 8.16 0.81 39.93
N VAL A 43 7.61 0.60 38.73
CA VAL A 43 7.33 1.67 37.76
C VAL A 43 5.92 1.56 37.15
N ASP A 44 5.48 2.63 36.50
CA ASP A 44 4.18 2.73 35.80
C ASP A 44 2.95 2.72 36.73
N ALA A 45 3.10 3.05 38.02
CA ALA A 45 1.99 3.34 38.94
C ALA A 45 2.32 4.56 39.82
N PRO A 46 1.33 5.15 40.55
CA PRO A 46 1.55 6.33 41.37
C PRO A 46 2.40 6.04 42.62
N GLY A 47 3.58 6.65 42.70
CA GLY A 47 4.51 6.49 43.82
C GLY A 47 5.23 5.13 43.86
N LYS A 48 6.25 5.02 44.72
CA LYS A 48 7.24 3.93 44.69
C LYS A 48 6.73 2.52 45.10
N CYS A 49 5.52 2.40 45.65
CA CYS A 49 5.05 1.17 46.32
C CYS A 49 4.13 0.27 45.48
N ALA A 50 3.96 0.55 44.19
CA ALA A 50 3.27 -0.33 43.24
C ALA A 50 3.86 -0.17 41.83
N GLY A 51 3.66 -1.16 40.95
CA GLY A 51 4.05 -1.04 39.55
C GLY A 51 4.56 -2.33 38.91
N ARG A 52 5.11 -2.22 37.69
CA ARG A 52 5.93 -3.27 37.06
C ARG A 52 7.24 -3.39 37.82
N VAL A 53 7.65 -4.63 38.08
CA VAL A 53 8.97 -4.93 38.69
C VAL A 53 10.05 -4.82 37.61
N GLU A 54 11.00 -3.91 37.83
CA GLU A 54 12.24 -3.82 37.06
C GLU A 54 13.43 -4.07 38.00
N VAL A 55 14.38 -4.89 37.57
CA VAL A 55 15.61 -5.23 38.31
C VAL A 55 16.82 -4.73 37.53
N LEU A 56 17.71 -4.02 38.19
CA LEU A 56 19.00 -3.60 37.61
C LEU A 56 19.88 -4.85 37.49
N TYR A 57 20.23 -5.23 36.27
CA TYR A 57 20.98 -6.44 35.97
C TYR A 57 21.89 -6.21 34.76
N GLU A 58 23.17 -6.58 34.86
CA GLU A 58 24.19 -6.29 33.83
C GLU A 58 24.22 -4.78 33.45
N GLY A 59 24.13 -3.90 34.45
CA GLY A 59 24.17 -2.44 34.26
C GLY A 59 22.94 -1.83 33.57
N SER A 60 21.85 -2.57 33.38
CA SER A 60 20.63 -2.08 32.74
C SER A 60 19.36 -2.57 33.44
N TRP A 61 18.30 -1.75 33.47
CA TRP A 61 17.02 -2.13 34.05
C TRP A 61 16.32 -3.18 33.17
N LYS A 62 16.04 -4.36 33.72
CA LYS A 62 15.38 -5.48 33.06
C LYS A 62 13.98 -5.70 33.61
N GLN A 63 13.00 -5.96 32.73
CA GLN A 63 11.64 -6.32 33.15
C GLN A 63 11.61 -7.77 33.66
N VAL A 64 11.01 -8.02 34.82
CA VAL A 64 10.90 -9.39 35.36
C VAL A 64 9.71 -10.12 34.74
N SER A 65 9.95 -11.33 34.21
CA SER A 65 8.91 -12.19 33.63
C SER A 65 8.00 -12.80 34.71
N THR A 66 6.72 -13.03 34.40
CA THR A 66 5.79 -13.77 35.29
C THR A 66 6.15 -15.25 35.47
N ASP A 67 7.06 -15.78 34.65
CA ASP A 67 7.62 -17.14 34.77
C ASP A 67 8.20 -17.41 36.17
N GLN A 68 7.56 -18.34 36.89
CA GLN A 68 7.96 -18.80 38.23
C GLN A 68 7.99 -17.72 39.33
N TRP A 69 7.44 -16.51 39.09
CA TRP A 69 7.35 -15.47 40.11
C TRP A 69 6.38 -15.83 41.24
N THR A 70 6.81 -15.65 42.50
CA THR A 70 6.04 -16.04 43.70
C THR A 70 5.64 -14.85 44.58
N ASP A 71 4.76 -15.13 45.55
CA ASP A 71 4.43 -14.18 46.62
C ASP A 71 5.64 -13.85 47.50
N ASP A 72 6.54 -14.82 47.74
CA ASP A 72 7.76 -14.61 48.53
C ASP A 72 8.76 -13.69 47.79
N ASN A 73 8.84 -13.76 46.45
CA ASN A 73 9.57 -12.76 45.65
C ASN A 73 8.96 -11.36 45.83
N SER A 74 7.63 -11.28 45.77
CA SER A 74 6.90 -10.01 45.87
C SER A 74 7.09 -9.35 47.24
N ASP A 75 7.08 -10.15 48.30
CA ASP A 75 7.29 -9.68 49.68
C ASP A 75 8.76 -9.24 49.90
N THR A 76 9.74 -9.94 49.33
CA THR A 76 11.14 -9.50 49.30
C THR A 76 11.28 -8.12 48.64
N VAL A 77 10.66 -7.90 47.47
CA VAL A 77 10.72 -6.58 46.79
C VAL A 77 10.08 -5.49 47.64
N CYS A 78 8.87 -5.71 48.18
CA CYS A 78 8.18 -4.72 49.02
C CYS A 78 8.96 -4.34 50.28
N ARG A 79 9.69 -5.30 50.89
CA ARG A 79 10.60 -5.05 51.99
C ARG A 79 11.82 -4.25 51.55
N GLN A 80 12.51 -4.67 50.47
CA GLN A 80 13.73 -4.01 49.96
C GLN A 80 13.50 -2.52 49.65
N ILE A 81 12.40 -2.18 48.95
CA ILE A 81 12.08 -0.79 48.59
C ILE A 81 11.47 0.03 49.76
N SER A 82 11.42 -0.54 50.96
CA SER A 82 10.80 0.04 52.16
C SER A 82 9.36 0.53 51.91
N CYS A 83 8.51 -0.41 51.49
CA CYS A 83 7.07 -0.23 51.26
C CYS A 83 6.23 -1.27 52.04
N GLY A 84 6.78 -1.85 53.10
CA GLY A 84 6.11 -2.86 53.93
C GLY A 84 6.15 -4.26 53.33
N ARG A 85 4.99 -4.86 53.11
CA ARG A 85 4.81 -6.24 52.60
C ARG A 85 3.98 -6.30 51.33
N ARG A 86 3.92 -7.46 50.67
CA ARG A 86 3.00 -7.70 49.55
C ARG A 86 1.54 -7.47 49.99
N GLN A 87 0.77 -6.68 49.23
CA GLN A 87 -0.67 -6.60 49.45
C GLN A 87 -1.35 -7.92 49.06
N ASN A 88 -2.03 -8.55 50.02
CA ASN A 88 -2.87 -9.71 49.80
C ASN A 88 -4.23 -9.26 49.25
N SER A 89 -4.37 -9.19 47.91
CA SER A 89 -5.64 -8.95 47.24
C SER A 89 -5.92 -9.97 46.14
N ASP A 90 -7.18 -10.35 46.00
CA ASP A 90 -7.73 -11.13 44.86
C ASP A 90 -7.89 -10.27 43.59
N SER A 91 -7.10 -9.20 43.46
CA SER A 91 -7.16 -8.29 42.31
C SER A 91 -6.79 -9.05 41.04
N PRO A 92 -7.56 -8.92 39.94
CA PRO A 92 -7.20 -9.58 38.69
C PRO A 92 -5.84 -9.07 38.21
N LYS A 93 -4.94 -10.00 37.86
CA LYS A 93 -3.68 -9.67 37.19
C LYS A 93 -4.01 -8.88 35.93
N GLN A 94 -3.77 -7.57 35.92
CA GLN A 94 -3.95 -6.75 34.73
C GLN A 94 -2.87 -7.12 33.72
N GLN A 95 -3.20 -8.05 32.82
CA GLN A 95 -2.37 -8.46 31.69
C GLN A 95 -2.37 -7.31 30.66
N LEU A 96 -1.44 -6.37 30.84
CA LEU A 96 -1.06 -5.44 29.78
C LEU A 96 -0.23 -6.22 28.77
N GLY A 97 -0.78 -6.40 27.56
CA GLY A 97 -0.13 -7.16 26.50
C GLY A 97 0.92 -6.34 25.76
N GLY A 98 2.11 -6.92 25.60
CA GLY A 98 3.14 -6.44 24.68
C GLY A 98 4.02 -5.30 25.20
N SER A 99 4.96 -5.62 26.09
CA SER A 99 6.16 -4.80 26.22
C SER A 99 7.23 -5.28 25.23
N SER A 100 7.78 -4.35 24.44
CA SER A 100 9.00 -4.59 23.65
C SER A 100 10.24 -4.46 24.55
N GLY A 101 10.21 -5.18 25.69
CA GLY A 101 11.11 -4.98 26.81
C GLY A 101 12.35 -5.87 26.81
N ASN A 102 13.45 -5.35 27.37
CA ASN A 102 14.63 -6.13 27.72
C ASN A 102 14.32 -6.94 28.98
N PHE A 103 13.77 -8.15 28.82
CA PHE A 103 13.41 -9.02 29.95
C PHE A 103 14.64 -9.57 30.68
N LEU A 104 14.50 -9.83 31.98
CA LEU A 104 15.48 -10.55 32.77
C LEU A 104 15.55 -11.99 32.26
N THR A 105 16.74 -12.42 31.85
CA THR A 105 16.97 -13.72 31.20
C THR A 105 16.87 -14.92 32.14
N GLN A 106 16.79 -14.68 33.46
CA GLN A 106 16.89 -15.69 34.51
C GLN A 106 15.77 -15.53 35.55
N THR A 107 15.20 -16.64 36.01
CA THR A 107 14.11 -16.67 37.02
C THR A 107 14.63 -16.35 38.43
N LEU A 108 13.93 -15.50 39.17
CA LEU A 108 14.26 -15.17 40.56
C LEU A 108 13.54 -16.11 41.53
N ASN A 109 14.25 -16.69 42.50
CA ASN A 109 13.67 -17.62 43.47
C ASN A 109 14.02 -17.20 44.91
N CYS A 110 13.19 -16.35 45.51
CA CYS A 110 13.40 -15.84 46.86
C CYS A 110 12.89 -16.83 47.92
N SER A 111 13.54 -16.84 49.09
CA SER A 111 13.08 -17.62 50.25
C SER A 111 12.29 -16.76 51.24
N LYS A 112 11.53 -17.40 52.12
CA LYS A 112 10.81 -16.69 53.18
C LYS A 112 11.77 -15.97 54.11
N ASN A 113 11.66 -14.65 54.14
CA ASN A 113 12.53 -13.69 54.84
C ASN A 113 13.88 -13.37 54.17
N THR A 114 14.06 -13.68 52.88
CA THR A 114 15.10 -13.05 52.06
C THR A 114 14.97 -11.52 52.10
N SER A 115 16.09 -10.80 52.26
CA SER A 115 16.13 -9.35 52.50
C SER A 115 16.32 -8.52 51.23
N SER A 116 17.06 -9.06 50.25
CA SER A 116 17.36 -8.41 48.97
C SER A 116 17.11 -9.38 47.81
N ILE A 117 16.67 -8.85 46.67
CA ILE A 117 16.50 -9.60 45.43
C ILE A 117 17.82 -10.24 44.95
N SER A 118 18.96 -9.71 45.38
CA SER A 118 20.30 -10.25 45.09
C SER A 118 20.50 -11.68 45.60
N GLU A 119 19.91 -12.03 46.75
CA GLU A 119 19.93 -13.38 47.32
C GLU A 119 19.09 -14.39 46.49
N CYS A 120 18.18 -13.90 45.64
CA CYS A 120 17.25 -14.73 44.87
C CYS A 120 17.82 -15.23 43.53
N PHE A 121 19.06 -14.84 43.19
CA PHE A 121 19.80 -15.33 42.02
C PHE A 121 20.50 -16.65 42.38
N THR A 122 19.85 -17.78 42.10
CA THR A 122 20.32 -19.11 42.50
C THR A 122 20.99 -19.87 41.35
N GLN A 123 21.89 -20.81 41.65
CA GLN A 123 22.41 -21.73 40.63
C GLN A 123 21.33 -22.61 39.97
N THR A 124 20.17 -22.75 40.62
CA THR A 124 18.97 -23.44 40.11
C THR A 124 18.07 -22.56 39.23
N SER A 125 18.35 -21.27 39.10
CA SER A 125 17.50 -20.32 38.38
C SER A 125 17.52 -20.59 36.87
N LYS A 126 16.34 -20.89 36.32
CA LYS A 126 16.14 -21.27 34.92
C LYS A 126 16.20 -20.06 34.00
N LYS A 127 16.36 -20.32 32.69
CA LYS A 127 16.14 -19.31 31.66
C LYS A 127 14.64 -18.96 31.60
N ALA A 128 14.31 -17.69 31.78
CA ALA A 128 12.94 -17.19 31.60
C ALA A 128 12.58 -17.09 30.12
N SER A 129 11.30 -17.24 29.77
CA SER A 129 10.79 -17.19 28.40
C SER A 129 9.43 -16.50 28.25
N GLY A 130 8.71 -16.23 29.34
CA GLY A 130 7.42 -15.56 29.35
C GLY A 130 7.51 -14.08 28.99
N THR A 131 6.62 -13.61 28.10
CA THR A 131 6.56 -12.25 27.55
C THR A 131 5.67 -11.29 28.35
N GLU A 132 5.22 -11.69 29.55
CA GLU A 132 4.43 -10.86 30.45
C GLU A 132 5.32 -10.35 31.60
N ALA A 133 5.27 -9.05 31.88
CA ALA A 133 6.01 -8.45 32.98
C ALA A 133 5.24 -8.50 34.31
N VAL A 134 5.92 -8.87 35.38
CA VAL A 134 5.38 -8.88 36.75
C VAL A 134 4.94 -7.48 37.16
N ARG A 135 3.73 -7.38 37.73
CA ARG A 135 3.25 -6.20 38.47
C ARG A 135 2.90 -6.59 39.91
N ILE A 136 3.29 -5.77 40.88
CA ILE A 136 2.97 -5.95 42.30
C ILE A 136 2.48 -4.64 42.94
N THR A 137 1.79 -4.77 44.07
CA THR A 137 1.39 -3.69 44.96
C THR A 137 1.78 -4.06 46.39
N CYS A 138 2.38 -3.12 47.12
CA CYS A 138 2.77 -3.28 48.52
C CYS A 138 1.73 -2.63 49.46
N ASP A 139 1.63 -3.10 50.70
CA ASP A 139 0.61 -2.67 51.66
C ASP A 139 0.70 -1.19 52.07
N GLN A 140 1.86 -0.54 51.90
CA GLN A 140 2.04 0.91 52.09
C GLN A 140 1.79 1.76 50.82
N HIS A 141 1.25 1.19 49.74
CA HIS A 141 0.86 1.96 48.55
C HIS A 141 -0.31 2.91 48.85
N LYS A 142 -0.10 4.20 48.56
CA LYS A 142 -1.06 5.29 48.73
C LYS A 142 -1.30 5.97 47.38
N VAL A 143 -2.55 6.22 47.01
CA VAL A 143 -2.94 6.97 45.80
C VAL A 143 -3.84 8.13 46.19
N LEU A 144 -3.48 9.35 45.75
CA LEU A 144 -4.32 10.54 45.90
C LEU A 144 -5.45 10.51 44.86
N ILE A 145 -6.68 10.78 45.32
CA ILE A 145 -7.86 10.88 44.46
C ILE A 145 -8.62 12.18 44.72
N LEU A 146 -9.27 12.71 43.68
CA LEU A 146 -10.31 13.74 43.79
C LEU A 146 -11.65 13.12 43.41
N LYS A 147 -12.68 13.40 44.20
CA LYS A 147 -14.07 12.99 43.91
C LYS A 147 -14.98 14.21 43.87
N GLY A 148 -15.44 14.56 42.67
CA GLY A 148 -16.33 15.69 42.41
C GLY A 148 -17.17 15.48 41.15
N ASP A 149 -17.93 16.50 40.80
CA ASP A 149 -18.96 16.42 39.76
C ASP A 149 -18.37 16.81 38.38
N ASP A 150 -18.20 15.81 37.51
CA ASP A 150 -17.74 15.86 36.09
C ASP A 150 -16.41 16.55 35.73
N ASN A 151 -15.84 17.37 36.62
CA ASN A 151 -14.53 18.03 36.46
C ASN A 151 -13.43 17.31 37.25
N SER A 152 -12.41 16.82 36.53
CA SER A 152 -11.27 16.10 37.08
C SER A 152 -10.35 16.91 38.00
N CYS A 153 -10.40 18.23 37.90
CA CYS A 153 -9.54 19.15 38.66
C CYS A 153 -10.26 19.76 39.89
N SER A 154 -11.32 19.12 40.39
CA SER A 154 -12.03 19.56 41.59
C SER A 154 -12.74 18.43 42.32
N GLY A 155 -12.80 18.49 43.66
CA GLY A 155 -13.58 17.54 44.45
C GLY A 155 -13.14 17.43 45.91
N LEU A 156 -13.74 16.46 46.61
CA LEU A 156 -13.26 15.97 47.91
C LEU A 156 -11.92 15.25 47.73
N VAL A 157 -10.99 15.50 48.65
CA VAL A 157 -9.62 14.94 48.63
C VAL A 157 -9.60 13.61 49.39
N GLY A 158 -9.30 12.53 48.68
CA GLY A 158 -9.21 11.18 49.25
C GLY A 158 -7.83 10.54 49.06
N ILE A 159 -7.53 9.55 49.90
CA ILE A 159 -6.35 8.70 49.83
C ILE A 159 -6.85 7.25 49.78
N GLU A 160 -6.60 6.57 48.66
CA GLU A 160 -6.77 5.12 48.56
C GLU A 160 -5.51 4.42 49.08
N SER A 161 -5.68 3.47 49.99
CA SER A 161 -4.59 2.74 50.66
C SER A 161 -5.07 1.33 51.00
N GLY A 162 -4.31 0.31 50.56
CA GLY A 162 -4.77 -1.08 50.57
C GLY A 162 -6.05 -1.26 49.73
N ASN A 163 -7.14 -1.71 50.37
CA ASN A 163 -8.47 -1.83 49.73
C ASN A 163 -9.42 -0.68 50.12
N ALA A 164 -9.03 0.18 51.07
CA ALA A 164 -9.88 1.21 51.65
C ALA A 164 -9.71 2.57 50.96
N THR A 165 -10.68 3.47 51.15
CA THR A 165 -10.55 4.89 50.79
C THR A 165 -10.80 5.71 52.03
N TYR A 166 -9.80 6.51 52.39
CA TYR A 166 -9.84 7.46 53.48
C TYR A 166 -9.98 8.87 52.90
N TRP A 167 -10.57 9.78 53.67
CA TRP A 167 -10.74 11.17 53.26
C TRP A 167 -9.79 12.06 54.05
N LEU A 168 -9.11 12.99 53.38
CA LEU A 168 -8.20 13.90 54.04
C LEU A 168 -8.99 14.86 54.94
N SER A 169 -8.51 15.10 56.16
CA SER A 169 -9.21 15.97 57.11
C SER A 169 -9.26 17.42 56.60
N GLY A 170 -10.45 18.02 56.65
CA GLY A 170 -10.69 19.43 56.33
C GLY A 170 -10.52 20.37 57.53
N SER A 171 -9.68 20.01 58.52
CA SER A 171 -9.45 20.87 59.69
C SER A 171 -8.68 22.12 59.30
N ALA A 172 -9.15 23.30 59.69
CA ALA A 172 -8.54 24.59 59.40
C ALA A 172 -7.11 24.77 59.98
N THR A 173 -6.65 23.84 60.81
CA THR A 173 -5.28 23.79 61.34
C THR A 173 -4.27 23.06 60.43
N THR A 174 -4.75 22.28 59.44
CA THR A 174 -3.91 21.39 58.61
C THR A 174 -4.27 21.37 57.12
N TRP A 175 -5.49 21.80 56.77
CA TRP A 175 -5.89 22.01 55.38
C TRP A 175 -5.64 23.48 54.97
N THR A 176 -4.44 23.75 54.47
CA THR A 176 -3.95 25.09 54.09
C THR A 176 -3.87 25.26 52.57
N GLN A 177 -3.60 26.50 52.10
CA GLN A 177 -3.39 26.78 50.67
C GLN A 177 -2.19 26.01 50.12
N GLU A 178 -1.12 25.83 50.90
CA GLU A 178 0.10 25.09 50.50
C GLU A 178 -0.21 23.60 50.32
N SER A 179 -0.99 23.02 51.24
CA SER A 179 -1.48 21.64 51.14
C SER A 179 -2.45 21.45 49.97
N ALA A 180 -3.29 22.44 49.67
CA ALA A 180 -4.17 22.44 48.50
C ALA A 180 -3.39 22.61 47.17
N ASP A 181 -2.38 23.48 47.13
CA ASP A 181 -1.44 23.62 46.00
C ASP A 181 -0.67 22.31 45.77
N ALA A 182 -0.17 21.64 46.82
CA ALA A 182 0.49 20.34 46.71
C ALA A 182 -0.43 19.26 46.12
N VAL A 183 -1.70 19.23 46.54
CA VAL A 183 -2.74 18.37 45.94
C VAL A 183 -2.95 18.69 44.46
N CYS A 184 -3.11 19.96 44.10
CA CYS A 184 -3.33 20.38 42.70
C CYS A 184 -2.13 20.12 41.77
N LYS A 185 -0.90 20.31 42.26
CA LYS A 185 0.34 19.93 41.56
C LYS A 185 0.41 18.43 41.32
N GLN A 186 0.08 17.62 42.34
CA GLN A 186 0.14 16.15 42.28
C GLN A 186 -0.86 15.55 41.28
N VAL A 187 -2.06 16.13 41.13
CA VAL A 187 -3.02 15.72 40.09
C VAL A 187 -2.78 16.43 38.74
N HIS A 188 -1.73 17.24 38.63
CA HIS A 188 -1.33 17.98 37.43
C HIS A 188 -2.40 18.97 36.92
N CYS A 189 -3.10 19.62 37.86
CA CYS A 189 -4.11 20.65 37.63
C CYS A 189 -3.63 22.05 38.06
N GLY A 190 -2.33 22.35 37.99
CA GLY A 190 -1.78 23.66 38.37
C GLY A 190 -1.83 23.92 39.89
N LYS A 191 -2.48 25.02 40.29
CA LYS A 191 -2.59 25.49 41.70
C LYS A 191 -4.03 25.46 42.21
N ALA A 192 -4.24 25.57 43.52
CA ALA A 192 -5.58 25.66 44.08
C ALA A 192 -6.15 27.09 43.91
N ILE A 193 -7.26 27.23 43.19
CA ILE A 193 -8.05 28.46 43.12
C ILE A 193 -8.87 28.65 44.40
N ASN A 194 -9.39 27.55 44.94
CA ASN A 194 -10.23 27.54 46.13
C ASN A 194 -10.05 26.22 46.88
N PHE A 195 -10.06 26.26 48.21
CA PHE A 195 -10.03 25.10 49.08
C PHE A 195 -11.04 25.29 50.21
N SER A 196 -11.72 24.23 50.62
CA SER A 196 -12.78 24.31 51.62
C SER A 196 -12.87 23.03 52.47
N ALA A 197 -13.67 23.11 53.53
CA ALA A 197 -13.99 22.01 54.42
C ALA A 197 -15.45 21.61 54.21
N SER A 198 -15.69 20.38 53.78
CA SER A 198 -17.03 19.78 53.70
C SER A 198 -17.35 19.03 55.00
N VAL A 199 -18.60 19.02 55.45
CA VAL A 199 -19.02 18.25 56.64
C VAL A 199 -18.88 16.76 56.35
N ALA A 200 -18.24 16.01 57.25
CA ALA A 200 -18.16 14.56 57.12
C ALA A 200 -19.54 13.92 57.35
N ALA A 201 -19.95 13.00 56.47
CA ALA A 201 -21.12 12.17 56.71
C ALA A 201 -20.81 11.11 57.79
N ALA A 202 -21.86 10.55 58.39
CA ALA A 202 -21.71 9.34 59.21
C ALA A 202 -21.05 8.21 58.39
N ASP A 203 -20.29 7.36 59.08
CA ASP A 203 -19.51 6.23 58.52
C ASP A 203 -18.37 6.59 57.55
N VAL A 204 -18.00 7.88 57.42
CA VAL A 204 -16.82 8.28 56.64
C VAL A 204 -15.51 7.98 57.39
N GLN A 205 -14.62 7.18 56.79
CA GLN A 205 -13.26 6.99 57.28
C GLN A 205 -12.38 8.19 56.91
N VAL A 206 -11.92 8.94 57.91
CA VAL A 206 -10.94 10.03 57.75
C VAL A 206 -9.51 9.45 57.85
N TRP A 207 -8.57 10.04 57.10
CA TRP A 207 -7.16 9.67 57.13
C TRP A 207 -6.50 10.08 58.46
N ASP A 208 -5.72 9.18 59.06
CA ASP A 208 -5.25 9.33 60.45
C ASP A 208 -3.94 10.13 60.61
N GLN A 209 -3.42 10.69 59.52
CA GLN A 209 -2.25 11.57 59.46
C GLN A 209 -2.66 12.92 58.90
N SER A 210 -2.15 14.02 59.45
CA SER A 210 -2.19 15.32 58.79
C SER A 210 -0.87 15.58 58.06
N TYR A 211 -0.91 16.41 57.02
CA TYR A 211 0.26 16.82 56.25
C TYR A 211 0.44 18.33 56.39
N ASN A 212 1.67 18.78 56.59
CA ASN A 212 2.04 20.19 56.54
C ASN A 212 3.04 20.38 55.38
N CYS A 213 2.62 21.08 54.33
CA CYS A 213 3.36 21.18 53.07
C CYS A 213 4.16 22.48 52.98
N PRO A 214 5.46 22.45 52.60
CA PRO A 214 6.14 23.65 52.15
C PRO A 214 5.54 24.13 50.81
N SER A 215 5.71 25.41 50.48
CA SER A 215 5.05 26.05 49.34
C SER A 215 5.50 25.54 47.96
N ASP A 216 6.69 24.94 47.89
CA ASP A 216 7.27 24.31 46.71
C ASP A 216 6.81 22.85 46.50
N ALA A 217 6.40 22.14 47.56
CA ALA A 217 6.02 20.71 47.58
C ALA A 217 5.29 20.20 46.31
N ALA A 218 5.76 19.09 45.73
CA ALA A 218 5.24 18.52 44.50
C ALA A 218 4.10 17.50 44.72
N SER A 219 4.19 16.71 45.81
CA SER A 219 3.14 15.79 46.28
C SER A 219 2.75 16.07 47.73
N LEU A 220 1.47 15.84 48.06
CA LEU A 220 0.99 15.74 49.44
C LEU A 220 1.79 14.71 50.27
N PHE A 221 2.31 13.66 49.62
CA PHE A 221 3.08 12.60 50.28
C PHE A 221 4.55 12.95 50.51
N ASP A 222 5.07 14.04 49.92
CA ASP A 222 6.39 14.58 50.21
C ASP A 222 6.37 15.49 51.46
N CYS A 223 5.17 15.91 51.88
CA CYS A 223 4.97 16.86 52.98
C CYS A 223 5.20 16.22 54.36
N GLY A 224 5.63 17.03 55.32
CA GLY A 224 5.86 16.57 56.69
C GLY A 224 4.58 16.07 57.35
N ALA A 225 4.58 14.81 57.80
CA ALA A 225 3.46 14.25 58.55
C ALA A 225 3.37 14.91 59.93
N ALA A 226 2.31 15.68 60.15
CA ALA A 226 2.05 16.39 61.40
C ALA A 226 1.45 15.45 62.47
N ALA A 227 1.63 15.82 63.74
CA ALA A 227 1.11 15.06 64.87
C ALA A 227 -0.43 15.01 64.86
N LYS A 228 -1.00 13.91 65.37
CA LYS A 228 -2.45 13.67 65.36
C LYS A 228 -3.19 14.74 66.16
N SER A 229 -3.95 15.60 65.47
CA SER A 229 -4.83 16.60 66.07
C SER A 229 -6.17 15.99 66.49
N HIS A 230 -6.84 16.59 67.47
CA HIS A 230 -8.15 16.14 67.95
C HIS A 230 -9.31 16.49 66.99
N ASP A 231 -9.18 17.53 66.17
CA ASP A 231 -10.26 18.03 65.31
C ASP A 231 -10.42 17.28 63.98
N HIS A 232 -9.69 16.18 63.75
CA HIS A 232 -9.58 15.59 62.42
C HIS A 232 -10.91 15.04 61.87
N ASN A 233 -11.79 14.52 62.71
CA ASN A 233 -12.93 13.68 62.29
C ASN A 233 -14.19 14.45 61.86
N GLY A 234 -14.24 15.79 61.98
CA GLY A 234 -15.46 16.57 61.72
C GLY A 234 -15.68 16.97 60.26
N THR A 235 -14.61 17.12 59.48
CA THR A 235 -14.66 17.68 58.12
C THR A 235 -13.70 16.99 57.16
N ILE A 236 -14.03 17.06 55.88
CA ILE A 236 -13.28 16.53 54.74
C ILE A 236 -12.71 17.70 53.92
N ALA A 237 -11.45 17.60 53.52
CA ALA A 237 -10.79 18.53 52.62
C ALA A 237 -11.41 18.48 51.22
N ALA A 238 -11.66 19.66 50.64
CA ALA A 238 -12.13 19.83 49.27
C ALA A 238 -11.29 20.88 48.55
N VAL A 239 -11.09 20.73 47.24
CA VAL A 239 -10.26 21.61 46.40
C VAL A 239 -10.90 21.88 45.03
N ILE A 240 -10.61 23.06 44.48
CA ILE A 240 -10.82 23.43 43.08
C ILE A 240 -9.49 23.96 42.54
N CYS A 241 -8.90 23.24 41.60
CA CYS A 241 -7.62 23.57 40.99
C CYS A 241 -7.80 24.43 39.72
N SER A 242 -6.71 25.07 39.26
CA SER A 242 -6.72 26.00 38.12
C SER A 242 -6.73 25.34 36.74
N GLY A 243 -6.08 24.18 36.64
CA GLY A 243 -5.90 23.47 35.39
C GLY A 243 -7.14 22.70 34.94
N THR A 244 -7.03 22.12 33.74
CA THR A 244 -8.00 21.16 33.20
C THR A 244 -7.25 19.96 32.62
N ILE A 245 -7.90 18.80 32.61
CA ILE A 245 -7.37 17.57 32.02
C ILE A 245 -8.25 17.19 30.84
N THR A 246 -7.63 17.00 29.67
CA THR A 246 -8.31 16.46 28.49
C THR A 246 -7.51 15.30 27.89
N VAL A 247 -8.22 14.34 27.29
CA VAL A 247 -7.64 13.19 26.60
C VAL A 247 -8.31 13.13 25.23
N ASN A 248 -7.52 13.09 24.16
CA ASN A 248 -8.00 13.20 22.78
C ASN A 248 -7.07 12.45 21.81
N MET A 249 -7.41 12.40 20.52
CA MET A 249 -6.54 11.92 19.44
C MET A 249 -6.25 13.01 18.41
N THR A 250 -5.10 12.92 17.74
CA THR A 250 -4.65 13.90 16.72
C THR A 250 -5.71 14.24 15.66
N ASN A 251 -6.50 13.26 15.22
CA ASN A 251 -7.53 13.42 14.17
C ASN A 251 -8.94 13.08 14.67
N ALA A 252 -9.24 13.39 15.94
CA ALA A 252 -10.51 13.22 16.66
C ALA A 252 -11.04 11.78 16.82
N CYS A 253 -11.14 10.98 15.76
CA CYS A 253 -11.54 9.55 15.83
C CYS A 253 -10.40 8.58 15.47
N TRP A 254 -9.18 9.08 15.25
CA TRP A 254 -7.98 8.28 15.05
C TRP A 254 -6.71 9.11 15.29
N GLY A 255 -5.57 8.45 15.52
CA GLY A 255 -4.26 9.09 15.65
C GLY A 255 -3.53 8.73 16.96
N THR A 256 -2.46 9.46 17.24
CA THR A 256 -1.74 9.40 18.52
C THR A 256 -2.66 9.90 19.64
N VAL A 257 -2.69 9.17 20.76
CA VAL A 257 -3.39 9.58 21.98
C VAL A 257 -2.59 10.70 22.64
N SER A 258 -3.23 11.86 22.79
CA SER A 258 -2.68 13.02 23.47
C SER A 258 -3.43 13.28 24.78
N VAL A 259 -2.68 13.44 25.87
CA VAL A 259 -3.19 13.92 27.14
C VAL A 259 -2.70 15.34 27.33
N CYS A 260 -3.60 16.26 27.67
CA CYS A 260 -3.25 17.63 28.06
C CYS A 260 -3.51 17.83 29.54
N LEU A 261 -2.47 18.26 30.27
CA LEU A 261 -2.46 18.55 31.71
C LEU A 261 -2.05 20.01 31.89
N ASP A 262 -2.93 20.83 32.49
CA ASP A 262 -2.68 22.27 32.71
C ASP A 262 -2.18 23.02 31.46
N GLY A 263 -2.80 22.73 30.32
CA GLY A 263 -2.47 23.30 29.00
C GLY A 263 -1.24 22.68 28.31
N ARG A 264 -0.46 21.82 28.96
CA ARG A 264 0.67 21.10 28.35
C ARG A 264 0.21 19.76 27.80
N CYS A 265 0.40 19.51 26.51
CA CYS A 265 -0.04 18.30 25.84
C CYS A 265 1.13 17.40 25.43
N GLY A 266 0.93 16.08 25.46
CA GLY A 266 1.90 15.11 24.96
C GLY A 266 1.35 13.69 24.87
N GLY A 267 2.13 12.80 24.25
CA GLY A 267 1.75 11.40 24.03
C GLY A 267 1.71 10.56 25.31
N VAL A 268 1.15 9.35 25.19
CA VAL A 268 1.12 8.30 26.22
C VAL A 268 1.93 7.08 25.76
N CYS A 269 2.67 6.39 26.62
CA CYS A 269 3.34 5.13 26.22
C CYS A 269 2.33 4.04 25.84
N ALA A 270 2.52 3.40 24.67
CA ALA A 270 1.70 2.27 24.22
C ALA A 270 1.77 1.07 25.17
N ASP A 271 2.94 0.79 25.77
CA ASP A 271 3.17 -0.27 26.79
C ASP A 271 2.24 -0.16 28.03
N SER A 272 1.61 1.00 28.24
CA SER A 272 0.64 1.26 29.30
C SER A 272 -0.82 1.31 28.83
N TRP A 273 -1.04 1.37 27.51
CA TRP A 273 -2.31 1.73 26.91
C TRP A 273 -3.12 0.49 26.51
N THR A 274 -4.18 0.21 27.27
CA THR A 274 -4.98 -1.00 27.06
C THR A 274 -6.04 -0.84 25.97
N HIS A 275 -6.52 -1.97 25.43
CA HIS A 275 -7.71 -2.00 24.58
C HIS A 275 -8.92 -1.33 25.28
N ALA A 276 -9.08 -1.52 26.60
CA ALA A 276 -10.14 -0.88 27.37
C ALA A 276 -10.00 0.66 27.42
N HIS A 277 -8.77 1.21 27.48
CA HIS A 277 -8.54 2.65 27.37
C HIS A 277 -8.93 3.17 25.99
N SER A 278 -8.62 2.40 24.93
CA SER A 278 -9.02 2.74 23.56
C SER A 278 -10.54 2.80 23.39
N VAL A 279 -11.27 1.80 23.89
CA VAL A 279 -12.75 1.75 23.81
C VAL A 279 -13.39 2.93 24.54
N GLU A 280 -12.95 3.23 25.77
CA GLU A 280 -13.46 4.35 26.55
C GLU A 280 -13.17 5.71 25.90
N LEU A 281 -11.96 5.88 25.34
CA LEU A 281 -11.60 7.10 24.60
C LEU A 281 -12.51 7.29 23.38
N CYS A 282 -12.68 6.25 22.55
CA CYS A 282 -13.56 6.29 21.38
C CYS A 282 -15.01 6.60 21.76
N GLN A 283 -15.53 6.01 22.84
CA GLN A 283 -16.88 6.29 23.34
C GLN A 283 -17.02 7.74 23.81
N SER A 284 -16.05 8.25 24.60
CA SER A 284 -16.07 9.62 25.13
C SER A 284 -16.02 10.72 24.05
N LEU A 285 -15.42 10.41 22.89
CA LEU A 285 -15.31 11.30 21.74
C LEU A 285 -16.45 11.10 20.71
N GLY A 286 -17.41 10.22 20.99
CA GLY A 286 -18.53 9.92 20.10
C GLY A 286 -18.15 9.10 18.85
N CYS A 287 -16.97 8.49 18.85
CA CYS A 287 -16.37 7.76 17.72
C CYS A 287 -16.70 6.26 17.71
N GLY A 288 -17.69 5.80 18.48
CA GLY A 288 -18.08 4.39 18.59
C GLY A 288 -17.29 3.63 19.67
N ASP A 289 -17.51 2.32 19.74
CA ASP A 289 -16.92 1.40 20.73
C ASP A 289 -15.90 0.41 20.13
N THR A 290 -15.82 0.34 18.80
CA THR A 290 -15.07 -0.70 18.09
C THR A 290 -13.72 -0.15 17.63
N ILE A 291 -12.64 -0.84 17.99
CA ILE A 291 -11.26 -0.46 17.64
C ILE A 291 -10.82 -1.21 16.38
N LEU A 292 -10.26 -0.47 15.43
CA LEU A 292 -9.72 -0.99 14.17
C LEU A 292 -8.19 -1.17 14.27
N ALA A 293 -7.62 -2.01 13.41
CA ALA A 293 -6.18 -2.16 13.30
C ALA A 293 -5.55 -0.94 12.61
N ALA A 294 -4.51 -0.38 13.20
CA ALA A 294 -3.72 0.71 12.63
C ALA A 294 -2.73 0.22 11.56
N LYS A 295 -2.41 1.07 10.58
CA LYS A 295 -1.52 0.74 9.45
C LYS A 295 -0.04 0.99 9.71
N SER A 296 0.28 1.86 10.66
CA SER A 296 1.67 2.26 10.96
C SER A 296 1.81 2.61 12.44
N PRO A 297 2.98 2.36 13.05
CA PRO A 297 3.29 2.98 14.34
C PRO A 297 3.35 4.51 14.17
N PRO A 298 3.02 5.28 15.22
CA PRO A 298 3.21 6.73 15.21
C PRO A 298 4.68 7.13 15.02
N GLY A 299 4.88 8.39 14.64
CA GLY A 299 6.22 8.97 14.59
C GLY A 299 6.83 9.19 15.98
N GLN A 300 7.97 9.88 16.01
CA GLN A 300 8.63 10.29 17.27
C GLN A 300 7.89 11.47 17.93
N ASP A 301 6.61 11.28 18.26
CA ASP A 301 5.85 12.22 19.10
C ASP A 301 6.39 12.17 20.54
N LEU A 302 6.51 13.33 21.19
CA LEU A 302 6.99 13.42 22.57
C LEU A 302 6.02 12.74 23.55
N VAL A 303 6.41 11.63 24.16
CA VAL A 303 5.61 10.94 25.19
C VAL A 303 5.80 11.62 26.55
N MET A 304 4.74 12.28 27.02
CA MET A 304 4.68 12.99 28.30
C MET A 304 4.19 12.09 29.44
N VAL A 305 3.30 11.14 29.16
CA VAL A 305 2.66 10.27 30.16
C VAL A 305 3.19 8.84 29.99
N LYS A 306 3.87 8.32 31.00
CA LYS A 306 4.40 6.96 31.05
C LYS A 306 3.29 5.92 31.29
N SER A 307 2.31 6.24 32.14
CA SER A 307 1.10 5.41 32.31
C SER A 307 -0.10 6.17 32.89
N LEU A 308 -1.28 5.57 32.76
CA LEU A 308 -2.52 5.99 33.43
C LEU A 308 -2.94 4.89 34.42
N HIS A 309 -3.21 5.26 35.66
CA HIS A 309 -3.69 4.34 36.69
C HIS A 309 -5.16 4.64 37.03
N LYS A 310 -6.00 3.59 37.07
CA LYS A 310 -7.44 3.70 37.39
C LYS A 310 -7.71 3.25 38.81
N THR A 311 -8.46 4.07 39.55
CA THR A 311 -8.96 3.76 40.89
C THR A 311 -10.41 3.31 40.85
N LYS A 312 -10.97 2.83 41.97
CA LYS A 312 -12.40 2.49 42.07
C LYS A 312 -13.35 3.72 41.97
N HIS A 313 -12.80 4.93 41.95
CA HIS A 313 -13.54 6.19 41.77
C HIS A 313 -13.34 6.82 40.37
N THR A 314 -12.50 6.21 39.51
CA THR A 314 -12.20 6.72 38.16
C THR A 314 -13.38 6.47 37.20
N THR A 315 -14.21 7.49 36.97
CA THR A 315 -15.38 7.43 36.07
C THR A 315 -15.10 7.78 34.61
N SER A 316 -13.93 8.35 34.31
CA SER A 316 -13.46 8.62 32.93
C SER A 316 -11.93 8.65 32.90
N LEU A 317 -11.31 8.54 31.72
CA LEU A 317 -9.85 8.65 31.57
C LEU A 317 -9.23 9.95 32.13
N ARG A 318 -10.02 11.03 32.23
CA ARG A 318 -9.62 12.30 32.88
C ARG A 318 -9.46 12.16 34.41
N HIS A 319 -10.06 11.13 35.00
CA HIS A 319 -10.03 10.78 36.43
C HIS A 319 -9.02 9.66 36.75
N CYS A 320 -8.07 9.40 35.85
CA CYS A 320 -6.92 8.54 36.13
C CYS A 320 -5.86 9.32 36.94
N SER A 321 -5.06 8.61 37.72
CA SER A 321 -3.78 9.14 38.20
C SER A 321 -2.75 8.99 37.07
N PHE A 322 -2.16 10.09 36.63
CA PHE A 322 -1.17 10.11 35.55
C PHE A 322 0.24 9.91 36.11
N VAL A 323 1.04 9.06 35.48
CA VAL A 323 2.47 8.88 35.80
C VAL A 323 3.29 9.57 34.71
N MET A 324 4.01 10.63 35.05
CA MET A 324 4.75 11.45 34.09
C MET A 324 6.06 10.78 33.64
N ASN A 325 6.49 11.07 32.42
CA ASN A 325 7.70 10.50 31.83
C ASN A 325 8.98 11.29 32.22
N SER A 326 9.26 11.41 33.52
CA SER A 326 10.41 12.17 34.05
C SER A 326 11.78 11.57 33.71
N GLU A 327 11.86 10.24 33.57
CA GLU A 327 13.12 9.51 33.28
C GLU A 327 13.51 9.48 31.79
N GLN A 328 12.82 10.25 30.92
CA GLN A 328 12.96 10.16 29.47
C GLN A 328 12.82 8.72 28.93
N HIS A 329 11.88 7.95 29.48
CA HIS A 329 11.65 6.57 29.05
C HIS A 329 11.17 6.54 27.60
N VAL A 330 11.98 5.94 26.73
CA VAL A 330 11.70 5.83 25.29
C VAL A 330 10.74 4.67 25.05
N CYS A 331 9.50 5.02 24.72
CA CYS A 331 8.41 4.11 24.39
C CYS A 331 7.69 4.63 23.14
N PRO A 332 7.08 3.77 22.31
CA PRO A 332 6.25 4.23 21.20
C PRO A 332 4.97 4.91 21.75
N PRO A 333 4.51 6.02 21.15
CA PRO A 333 3.22 6.61 21.49
C PRO A 333 2.05 5.64 21.29
N ALA A 334 1.05 5.71 22.16
CA ALA A 334 -0.21 5.01 22.01
C ALA A 334 -0.99 5.56 20.81
N TYR A 335 -1.44 4.69 19.91
CA TYR A 335 -2.16 5.05 18.69
C TYR A 335 -3.49 4.28 18.63
N VAL A 336 -4.57 4.98 18.33
CA VAL A 336 -5.93 4.43 18.32
C VAL A 336 -6.62 4.76 17.00
N VAL A 337 -7.40 3.81 16.48
CA VAL A 337 -8.28 4.02 15.32
C VAL A 337 -9.68 3.56 15.71
N CYS A 338 -10.57 4.51 16.00
CA CYS A 338 -11.97 4.22 16.32
C CYS A 338 -12.75 3.92 15.04
N SER A 339 -13.77 3.07 15.11
CA SER A 339 -14.63 2.75 13.96
C SER A 339 -15.42 3.96 13.44
N GLY A 340 -15.67 5.00 14.24
CA GLY A 340 -16.23 6.28 13.77
C GLY A 340 -15.33 7.06 12.78
N SER A 341 -14.07 6.65 12.60
CA SER A 341 -13.18 7.20 11.58
C SER A 341 -13.51 6.71 10.16
N VAL A 342 -14.11 5.53 9.98
CA VAL A 342 -14.36 4.96 8.64
C VAL A 342 -15.66 5.48 8.02
N LYS A 343 -15.60 5.85 6.73
CA LYS A 343 -16.74 6.35 5.95
C LYS A 343 -16.65 5.87 4.50
N PRO A 344 -17.73 5.39 3.87
CA PRO A 344 -17.72 5.02 2.46
C PRO A 344 -17.86 6.26 1.55
N ARG A 345 -17.45 6.13 0.28
CA ARG A 345 -17.88 6.98 -0.84
C ARG A 345 -17.85 6.19 -2.15
N PHE A 346 -18.56 6.71 -3.14
CA PHE A 346 -18.23 6.41 -4.53
C PHE A 346 -17.11 7.35 -5.00
N SER A 347 -16.16 6.82 -5.77
CA SER A 347 -15.19 7.64 -6.51
C SER A 347 -15.91 8.69 -7.35
N VAL A 348 -15.33 9.89 -7.52
CA VAL A 348 -15.99 11.00 -8.26
C VAL A 348 -16.40 10.54 -9.67
N SER A 349 -17.71 10.55 -9.93
CA SER A 349 -18.33 9.91 -11.08
C SER A 349 -19.48 10.75 -11.64
N ARG A 350 -19.79 10.55 -12.93
CA ARG A 350 -21.00 11.05 -13.61
C ARG A 350 -22.28 10.42 -13.05
N ASP A 351 -22.17 9.24 -12.44
CA ASP A 351 -23.29 8.42 -11.97
C ASP A 351 -23.52 8.62 -10.46
N LYS A 352 -24.78 8.73 -10.02
CA LYS A 352 -25.13 8.75 -8.59
C LYS A 352 -25.45 7.34 -8.12
N CYS A 353 -24.94 6.96 -6.94
CA CYS A 353 -25.22 5.67 -6.30
C CYS A 353 -24.80 4.42 -7.13
N SER A 354 -23.78 4.59 -7.97
CA SER A 354 -23.22 3.58 -8.89
C SER A 354 -21.78 3.99 -9.25
N GLY A 355 -20.77 3.17 -8.92
CA GLY A 355 -19.37 3.45 -9.29
C GLY A 355 -18.36 2.65 -8.45
N ASN A 356 -17.07 2.96 -8.61
CA ASN A 356 -16.00 2.37 -7.80
C ASN A 356 -16.22 2.75 -6.33
N LEU A 357 -16.04 1.80 -5.42
CA LEU A 357 -16.28 2.01 -4.00
C LEU A 357 -14.95 2.26 -3.27
N GLU A 358 -14.94 3.28 -2.44
CA GLU A 358 -13.80 3.68 -1.62
C GLU A 358 -14.23 3.84 -0.16
N VAL A 359 -13.33 3.55 0.78
CA VAL A 359 -13.54 3.78 2.22
C VAL A 359 -12.41 4.63 2.78
N PHE A 360 -12.77 5.67 3.53
CA PHE A 360 -11.81 6.50 4.25
C PHE A 360 -11.27 5.76 5.48
N SER A 361 -9.96 5.77 5.68
CA SER A 361 -9.30 5.12 6.82
C SER A 361 -7.88 5.67 7.00
N GLU A 362 -7.56 6.21 8.19
CA GLU A 362 -6.28 6.89 8.51
C GLU A 362 -5.85 7.90 7.45
N GLY A 363 -6.71 8.89 7.16
CA GLY A 363 -6.39 10.01 6.27
C GLY A 363 -6.50 9.72 4.77
N GLN A 364 -6.57 8.45 4.36
CA GLN A 364 -6.60 8.04 2.96
C GLN A 364 -7.96 7.45 2.55
N TRP A 365 -8.33 7.63 1.28
CA TRP A 365 -9.46 6.94 0.64
C TRP A 365 -8.92 5.72 -0.09
N LEU A 366 -9.33 4.53 0.37
CA LEU A 366 -8.80 3.25 -0.09
C LEU A 366 -9.83 2.53 -0.97
N PRO A 367 -9.43 1.92 -2.10
CA PRO A 367 -10.34 1.13 -2.91
C PRO A 367 -10.69 -0.19 -2.21
N VAL A 368 -11.83 -0.78 -2.57
CA VAL A 368 -12.38 -1.98 -1.93
C VAL A 368 -12.27 -3.19 -2.84
N CYS A 369 -11.74 -4.30 -2.30
CA CYS A 369 -11.68 -5.60 -2.99
C CYS A 369 -13.08 -6.17 -3.23
N ALA A 370 -13.27 -6.90 -4.34
CA ALA A 370 -14.49 -7.66 -4.60
C ALA A 370 -14.84 -8.61 -3.43
N ASP A 371 -13.83 -9.28 -2.87
CA ASP A 371 -14.00 -10.23 -1.76
C ASP A 371 -14.42 -9.58 -0.43
N ALA A 372 -14.07 -8.30 -0.24
CA ALA A 372 -14.54 -7.53 0.92
C ALA A 372 -16.06 -7.28 0.87
N LEU A 373 -16.68 -7.35 -0.31
CA LEU A 373 -18.08 -7.04 -0.56
C LEU A 373 -18.97 -8.28 -0.76
N GLN A 374 -18.45 -9.50 -0.59
CA GLN A 374 -19.25 -10.75 -0.71
C GLN A 374 -20.44 -10.78 0.28
N GLN A 375 -20.30 -10.11 1.44
CA GLN A 375 -21.41 -9.94 2.37
C GLN A 375 -22.41 -8.89 1.86
N LYS A 376 -23.61 -9.33 1.43
CA LYS A 376 -24.70 -8.41 1.05
C LYS A 376 -25.07 -7.41 2.15
N GLN A 377 -24.86 -7.72 3.42
CA GLN A 377 -25.08 -6.75 4.52
C GLN A 377 -24.07 -5.60 4.47
N ALA A 378 -22.80 -5.84 4.11
CA ALA A 378 -21.81 -4.77 3.94
C ALA A 378 -22.21 -3.84 2.77
N GLN A 379 -22.56 -4.42 1.62
CA GLN A 379 -23.11 -3.67 0.48
C GLN A 379 -24.34 -2.83 0.88
N HIS A 380 -25.25 -3.40 1.66
CA HIS A 380 -26.46 -2.72 2.13
C HIS A 380 -26.16 -1.57 3.09
N THR A 381 -25.29 -1.80 4.08
CA THR A 381 -24.85 -0.78 5.05
C THR A 381 -24.16 0.40 4.35
N MET A 382 -23.27 0.12 3.40
CA MET A 382 -22.60 1.16 2.60
C MET A 382 -23.60 1.97 1.76
N CYS A 383 -24.57 1.32 1.13
CA CYS A 383 -25.62 2.02 0.38
C CYS A 383 -26.58 2.84 1.27
N GLU A 384 -26.86 2.40 2.50
CA GLU A 384 -27.69 3.17 3.45
C GLU A 384 -26.96 4.41 3.96
N GLU A 385 -25.69 4.27 4.35
CA GLU A 385 -24.84 5.37 4.83
C GLU A 385 -24.66 6.46 3.75
N LEU A 386 -24.56 6.04 2.48
CA LEU A 386 -24.52 6.92 1.31
C LEU A 386 -25.88 7.47 0.86
N GLN A 387 -26.97 7.18 1.58
CA GLN A 387 -28.35 7.58 1.24
C GLN A 387 -28.78 7.13 -0.17
N CYS A 388 -28.30 5.95 -0.57
CA CYS A 388 -28.45 5.34 -1.89
C CYS A 388 -29.39 4.11 -1.89
N GLY A 389 -30.03 3.82 -0.76
CA GLY A 389 -30.91 2.67 -0.58
C GLY A 389 -30.14 1.41 -0.21
N ARG A 390 -30.34 0.31 -0.96
CA ARG A 390 -29.77 -1.02 -0.65
C ARG A 390 -28.77 -1.47 -1.72
N GLY A 391 -27.78 -2.28 -1.35
CA GLY A 391 -26.88 -2.91 -2.33
C GLY A 391 -27.65 -3.85 -3.27
N VAL A 392 -27.36 -3.77 -4.58
CA VAL A 392 -28.02 -4.58 -5.62
C VAL A 392 -27.04 -5.61 -6.20
N ASN A 393 -25.94 -5.14 -6.79
CA ASN A 393 -24.94 -5.96 -7.44
C ASN A 393 -23.57 -5.27 -7.40
N LEU A 394 -22.50 -6.07 -7.42
CA LEU A 394 -21.15 -5.59 -7.69
C LEU A 394 -21.01 -5.27 -9.19
N ILE A 395 -20.12 -4.33 -9.51
CA ILE A 395 -19.68 -4.03 -10.87
C ILE A 395 -18.15 -4.08 -10.93
N GLU A 396 -17.59 -4.31 -12.11
CA GLU A 396 -16.15 -4.22 -12.33
C GLU A 396 -15.63 -2.81 -11.98
N TYR A 397 -14.41 -2.74 -11.43
CA TYR A 397 -13.73 -1.47 -11.21
C TYR A 397 -13.53 -0.74 -12.54
N PHE A 398 -13.89 0.54 -12.60
CA PHE A 398 -13.77 1.36 -13.80
C PHE A 398 -12.53 2.25 -13.78
N GLY A 399 -11.74 2.18 -14.84
CA GLY A 399 -10.52 2.97 -15.01
C GLY A 399 -9.28 2.25 -14.50
N ARG A 400 -8.20 3.00 -14.33
CA ARG A 400 -6.92 2.49 -13.83
C ARG A 400 -7.06 2.02 -12.37
N GLU A 401 -6.85 0.74 -12.12
CA GLU A 401 -6.68 0.23 -10.76
C GLU A 401 -5.50 0.97 -10.07
N PRO A 402 -5.68 1.51 -8.85
CA PRO A 402 -4.60 2.22 -8.19
C PRO A 402 -3.40 1.30 -7.94
N LYS A 403 -2.19 1.78 -8.24
CA LYS A 403 -0.92 1.13 -7.78
C LYS A 403 -0.72 1.19 -6.25
N ALA A 404 -1.79 1.43 -5.49
CA ALA A 404 -1.77 1.35 -4.04
C ALA A 404 -1.62 -0.13 -3.66
N THR A 405 -0.53 -0.46 -2.98
CA THR A 405 -0.42 -1.74 -2.26
C THR A 405 -1.59 -1.92 -1.29
N HIS A 406 -2.05 -0.81 -0.72
CA HIS A 406 -2.96 -0.78 0.41
C HIS A 406 -4.44 -0.67 0.00
N VAL A 407 -5.23 -1.67 0.36
CA VAL A 407 -6.64 -1.86 -0.06
C VAL A 407 -7.52 -2.33 1.10
N ILE A 408 -8.84 -2.15 1.00
CA ILE A 408 -9.81 -2.78 1.93
C ILE A 408 -10.11 -4.20 1.46
N SER A 409 -9.57 -5.20 2.16
CA SER A 409 -9.71 -6.62 1.83
C SER A 409 -10.84 -7.33 2.57
N LYS A 410 -11.39 -6.73 3.64
CA LYS A 410 -12.50 -7.33 4.39
C LYS A 410 -13.44 -6.29 4.99
N VAL A 411 -14.75 -6.51 4.86
CA VAL A 411 -15.79 -5.82 5.63
C VAL A 411 -16.77 -6.86 6.17
N GLN A 412 -16.96 -6.90 7.49
CA GLN A 412 -17.85 -7.84 8.17
C GLN A 412 -18.84 -7.09 9.07
N CYS A 413 -20.12 -7.09 8.69
CA CYS A 413 -21.17 -6.37 9.41
C CYS A 413 -22.04 -7.37 10.20
N SER A 414 -21.73 -7.55 11.47
CA SER A 414 -22.23 -8.66 12.31
C SER A 414 -23.71 -8.55 12.75
N LYS A 415 -24.41 -7.46 12.43
CA LYS A 415 -25.80 -7.20 12.82
C LYS A 415 -26.61 -6.76 11.59
N THR A 416 -27.84 -7.28 11.47
CA THR A 416 -28.79 -6.84 10.44
C THR A 416 -29.34 -5.45 10.76
N GLY A 417 -29.45 -4.58 9.76
CA GLY A 417 -29.97 -3.20 9.95
C GLY A 417 -28.94 -2.18 10.46
N VAL A 418 -27.64 -2.48 10.33
CA VAL A 418 -26.55 -1.53 10.58
C VAL A 418 -26.50 -0.47 9.48
N LYS A 419 -26.61 0.81 9.86
CA LYS A 419 -26.71 1.97 8.96
C LYS A 419 -25.39 2.71 8.70
N SER A 420 -24.29 2.27 9.30
CA SER A 420 -22.95 2.88 9.16
C SER A 420 -21.86 1.83 9.26
N LEU A 421 -20.80 2.00 8.47
CA LEU A 421 -19.58 1.18 8.54
C LEU A 421 -18.90 1.19 9.91
N SER A 422 -19.17 2.19 10.75
CA SER A 422 -18.68 2.28 12.13
C SER A 422 -19.13 1.14 13.06
N ALA A 423 -20.10 0.31 12.67
CA ALA A 423 -20.49 -0.91 13.39
C ALA A 423 -20.15 -2.21 12.63
N CYS A 424 -19.21 -2.15 11.68
CA CYS A 424 -18.66 -3.29 10.97
C CYS A 424 -17.15 -3.44 11.28
N ASN A 425 -16.66 -4.68 11.34
CA ASN A 425 -15.23 -4.95 11.40
C ASN A 425 -14.64 -4.79 10.00
N ILE A 426 -13.62 -3.93 9.85
CA ILE A 426 -12.97 -3.62 8.57
C ILE A 426 -11.49 -3.98 8.67
N THR A 427 -11.01 -4.69 7.66
CA THR A 427 -9.59 -5.07 7.53
C THR A 427 -9.02 -4.47 6.25
N SER A 428 -7.82 -3.92 6.37
CA SER A 428 -7.05 -3.33 5.28
C SER A 428 -5.67 -3.97 5.20
N THR A 429 -5.11 -4.10 3.99
CA THR A 429 -3.93 -4.95 3.72
C THR A 429 -3.09 -4.41 2.57
N ASN A 430 -1.78 -4.66 2.61
CA ASN A 430 -0.83 -4.33 1.54
C ASN A 430 -0.80 -5.35 0.36
N THR A 431 -1.77 -6.27 0.31
CA THR A 431 -1.87 -7.31 -0.73
C THR A 431 -2.83 -6.89 -1.84
N PRO A 432 -2.43 -6.94 -3.12
CA PRO A 432 -3.32 -6.62 -4.23
C PRO A 432 -4.47 -7.64 -4.34
N CYS A 433 -5.60 -7.18 -4.90
CA CYS A 433 -6.83 -7.95 -5.07
C CYS A 433 -7.59 -7.41 -6.28
N SER A 434 -8.54 -8.19 -6.83
CA SER A 434 -9.50 -7.66 -7.81
C SER A 434 -10.36 -6.59 -7.13
N LEU A 435 -10.35 -5.36 -7.65
CA LEU A 435 -11.17 -4.28 -7.12
C LEU A 435 -12.62 -4.35 -7.64
N ALA A 436 -13.55 -3.72 -6.92
CA ALA A 436 -14.95 -3.69 -7.30
C ALA A 436 -15.60 -2.30 -7.10
N GLY A 437 -16.58 -2.02 -7.96
CA GLY A 437 -17.61 -1.03 -7.71
C GLY A 437 -18.91 -1.66 -7.19
N LEU A 438 -19.87 -0.81 -6.83
CA LEU A 438 -21.17 -1.21 -6.29
C LEU A 438 -22.31 -0.43 -6.96
N ASN A 439 -23.39 -1.13 -7.32
CA ASN A 439 -24.68 -0.52 -7.63
C ASN A 439 -25.59 -0.56 -6.40
N CYS A 440 -26.10 0.60 -5.99
CA CYS A 440 -27.15 0.72 -4.98
C CYS A 440 -28.54 0.89 -5.63
N SER A 441 -29.62 0.62 -4.89
CA SER A 441 -30.97 0.56 -5.45
C SER A 441 -31.49 1.88 -6.02
N ASP A 442 -31.01 3.02 -5.53
CA ASP A 442 -31.37 4.36 -6.03
C ASP A 442 -30.32 4.92 -7.01
N TRP A 443 -29.60 4.03 -7.71
CA TRP A 443 -28.71 4.40 -8.82
C TRP A 443 -29.46 5.24 -9.87
N ARG A 444 -28.78 6.27 -10.37
CA ARG A 444 -29.28 7.12 -11.45
C ARG A 444 -28.14 7.71 -12.28
N LYS A 445 -28.33 7.71 -13.59
CA LYS A 445 -27.35 8.12 -14.60
C LYS A 445 -27.98 9.18 -15.50
N ILE A 446 -27.20 10.16 -15.94
CA ILE A 446 -27.66 11.30 -16.75
C ILE A 446 -26.91 11.31 -18.08
N LYS A 447 -27.65 11.48 -19.18
CA LYS A 447 -27.08 11.63 -20.52
C LYS A 447 -27.82 12.68 -21.36
N ALA A 448 -27.13 13.22 -22.35
CA ALA A 448 -27.76 13.88 -23.49
C ALA A 448 -28.25 12.84 -24.52
N SER A 449 -28.94 13.27 -25.57
CA SER A 449 -29.39 12.35 -26.63
C SER A 449 -28.25 11.97 -27.58
N GLU A 450 -27.46 12.93 -28.04
CA GLU A 450 -26.18 12.68 -28.74
C GLU A 450 -25.04 12.54 -27.72
N THR A 451 -23.79 12.74 -28.15
CA THR A 451 -22.63 12.60 -27.28
C THR A 451 -22.46 13.79 -26.33
N CYS A 452 -22.35 14.99 -26.90
CA CYS A 452 -22.09 16.24 -26.17
C CYS A 452 -23.13 17.34 -26.45
N SER A 453 -24.23 16.98 -27.10
CA SER A 453 -25.41 17.81 -27.22
C SER A 453 -26.68 16.94 -27.18
N GLY A 454 -27.85 17.54 -27.08
CA GLY A 454 -29.11 16.81 -27.19
C GLY A 454 -30.09 17.03 -26.05
N ALA A 455 -31.19 16.28 -26.11
CA ALA A 455 -32.21 16.26 -25.07
C ALA A 455 -31.70 15.53 -23.82
N VAL A 456 -31.75 16.17 -22.66
CA VAL A 456 -31.21 15.60 -21.42
C VAL A 456 -32.23 14.66 -20.78
N THR A 457 -31.77 13.46 -20.41
CA THR A 457 -32.58 12.42 -19.76
C THR A 457 -31.83 11.75 -18.62
N VAL A 458 -32.60 11.33 -17.60
CA VAL A 458 -32.13 10.50 -16.48
C VAL A 458 -32.62 9.07 -16.68
N HIS A 459 -31.73 8.11 -16.46
CA HIS A 459 -32.03 6.68 -16.42
C HIS A 459 -31.90 6.18 -14.97
N SER A 460 -32.93 5.50 -14.46
CA SER A 460 -32.95 4.87 -13.13
C SER A 460 -34.02 3.79 -13.09
N LYS A 461 -33.72 2.62 -12.49
CA LYS A 461 -34.67 1.51 -12.31
C LYS A 461 -35.45 1.17 -13.61
N GLU A 462 -34.69 0.97 -14.69
CA GLU A 462 -35.18 0.66 -16.05
C GLU A 462 -36.08 1.74 -16.71
N ARG A 463 -36.30 2.89 -16.05
CA ARG A 463 -37.09 4.00 -16.58
C ARG A 463 -36.19 5.12 -17.08
N GLN A 464 -36.50 5.63 -18.26
CA GLN A 464 -35.98 6.90 -18.76
C GLN A 464 -36.93 8.04 -18.36
N SER A 465 -36.39 9.21 -18.04
CA SER A 465 -37.18 10.39 -17.70
C SER A 465 -36.57 11.68 -18.24
N ALA A 466 -37.41 12.59 -18.73
CA ALA A 466 -37.00 13.89 -19.23
C ALA A 466 -36.55 14.81 -18.08
N VAL A 467 -35.41 15.49 -18.25
CA VAL A 467 -34.99 16.56 -17.33
C VAL A 467 -35.70 17.86 -17.71
N ALA A 468 -36.29 18.54 -16.74
CA ALA A 468 -36.92 19.84 -16.95
C ALA A 468 -35.88 20.96 -17.12
N VAL A 469 -36.19 21.97 -17.93
CA VAL A 469 -35.37 23.19 -18.09
C VAL A 469 -35.40 24.10 -16.85
N ASP A 470 -36.40 23.91 -15.99
CA ASP A 470 -36.63 24.66 -14.75
C ASP A 470 -35.46 24.49 -13.77
N GLY A 471 -34.99 25.60 -13.18
CA GLY A 471 -33.84 25.63 -12.27
C GLY A 471 -32.47 25.69 -12.96
N TRP A 472 -32.34 25.22 -14.21
CA TRP A 472 -31.06 25.23 -14.92
C TRP A 472 -30.61 26.64 -15.31
N THR A 473 -29.35 26.96 -15.02
CA THR A 473 -28.62 28.16 -15.41
C THR A 473 -27.38 27.77 -16.25
N GLY A 474 -26.43 28.70 -16.42
CA GLY A 474 -25.12 28.36 -16.97
C GLY A 474 -24.23 27.55 -16.02
N ALA A 475 -24.51 27.51 -14.71
CA ALA A 475 -23.71 26.78 -13.73
C ALA A 475 -23.91 25.25 -13.84
N GLU A 476 -25.17 24.82 -13.85
CA GLU A 476 -25.59 23.43 -14.06
C GLU A 476 -25.13 22.94 -15.45
N GLY A 477 -25.25 23.81 -16.47
CA GLY A 477 -24.76 23.55 -17.81
C GLY A 477 -23.25 23.29 -17.85
N LYS A 478 -22.43 24.17 -17.22
CA LYS A 478 -20.98 23.99 -17.10
C LYS A 478 -20.63 22.71 -16.32
N ARG A 479 -21.33 22.40 -15.23
CA ARG A 479 -21.12 21.18 -14.44
C ARG A 479 -21.43 19.92 -15.25
N LEU A 480 -22.57 19.87 -15.95
CA LEU A 480 -22.93 18.71 -16.77
C LEU A 480 -21.99 18.51 -17.96
N CYS A 481 -21.60 19.58 -18.67
CA CYS A 481 -20.62 19.45 -19.76
C CYS A 481 -19.25 18.94 -19.26
N LYS A 482 -18.84 19.33 -18.04
CA LYS A 482 -17.66 18.76 -17.38
C LYS A 482 -17.87 17.28 -17.01
N ASP A 483 -19.02 16.91 -16.46
CA ASP A 483 -19.32 15.51 -16.06
C ASP A 483 -19.51 14.55 -17.26
N LEU A 484 -19.83 15.08 -18.43
CA LEU A 484 -19.87 14.35 -19.70
C LEU A 484 -18.49 14.29 -20.40
N ASN A 485 -17.46 14.99 -19.89
CA ASN A 485 -16.18 15.20 -20.55
C ASN A 485 -16.35 15.81 -21.96
N CYS A 486 -17.10 16.92 -22.07
CA CYS A 486 -17.50 17.59 -23.31
C CYS A 486 -17.04 19.06 -23.41
N GLY A 487 -15.98 19.44 -22.69
CA GLY A 487 -15.44 20.80 -22.67
C GLY A 487 -16.40 21.82 -22.03
N SER A 488 -16.38 23.04 -22.55
CA SER A 488 -17.20 24.15 -22.06
C SER A 488 -18.70 23.94 -22.32
N PHE A 489 -19.55 24.73 -21.65
CA PHE A 489 -20.97 24.84 -21.96
C PHE A 489 -21.21 25.94 -23.00
N LYS A 490 -21.83 25.60 -24.15
CA LYS A 490 -22.18 26.54 -25.22
C LYS A 490 -23.59 27.10 -25.07
N SER A 491 -24.63 26.26 -24.92
CA SER A 491 -26.00 26.75 -24.73
C SER A 491 -26.96 25.75 -24.07
N LYS A 492 -28.07 26.27 -23.53
CA LYS A 492 -29.28 25.49 -23.20
C LYS A 492 -30.46 25.98 -24.05
N LYS A 493 -31.35 25.07 -24.44
CA LYS A 493 -32.58 25.35 -25.22
C LYS A 493 -33.74 24.52 -24.69
N VAL A 494 -34.97 24.89 -25.05
CA VAL A 494 -36.16 24.05 -24.81
C VAL A 494 -36.25 23.01 -25.92
N TYR A 495 -36.26 21.73 -25.56
CA TYR A 495 -36.50 20.65 -26.49
C TYR A 495 -38.01 20.51 -26.74
N LYS A 496 -38.42 20.62 -28.01
CA LYS A 496 -39.80 20.39 -28.45
C LYS A 496 -39.86 19.01 -29.10
N THR A 497 -40.51 18.05 -28.44
CA THR A 497 -40.67 16.67 -28.93
C THR A 497 -42.15 16.27 -28.98
N SER A 498 -42.47 15.31 -29.85
CA SER A 498 -43.78 14.66 -29.91
C SER A 498 -43.90 13.45 -28.98
N GLN A 499 -42.79 12.93 -28.44
CA GLN A 499 -42.79 11.80 -27.49
C GLN A 499 -42.95 12.29 -26.04
N GLN A 500 -44.03 11.87 -25.38
CA GLN A 500 -44.28 12.15 -23.97
C GLN A 500 -43.47 11.22 -23.05
N LEU A 501 -42.19 11.53 -22.84
CA LEU A 501 -41.42 10.94 -21.73
C LEU A 501 -41.94 11.47 -20.38
N PRO A 502 -42.01 10.64 -19.32
CA PRO A 502 -42.29 11.13 -17.99
C PRO A 502 -41.16 12.05 -17.52
N PHE A 503 -41.48 13.14 -16.81
CA PHE A 503 -40.47 14.04 -16.28
C PHE A 503 -39.86 13.54 -14.97
N TRP A 504 -38.56 13.83 -14.78
CA TRP A 504 -37.88 13.60 -13.51
C TRP A 504 -38.56 14.39 -12.38
N ASN A 505 -38.59 13.80 -11.17
CA ASN A 505 -39.29 14.36 -10.01
C ASN A 505 -38.42 15.30 -9.15
N ARG A 506 -37.17 15.54 -9.54
CA ARG A 506 -36.25 16.53 -8.97
C ARG A 506 -35.92 17.62 -10.00
N SER A 507 -35.49 18.77 -9.51
CA SER A 507 -34.86 19.86 -10.29
C SER A 507 -33.36 19.88 -10.04
N PHE A 508 -32.62 20.65 -10.84
CA PHE A 508 -31.19 20.89 -10.63
C PHE A 508 -30.95 22.39 -10.42
N SER A 509 -30.21 22.72 -9.36
CA SER A 509 -29.78 24.08 -9.02
C SER A 509 -28.55 23.97 -8.12
N CYS A 510 -27.39 24.36 -8.63
CA CYS A 510 -26.10 24.24 -7.99
C CYS A 510 -25.87 25.34 -6.94
N GLY A 511 -25.02 25.03 -5.95
CA GLY A 511 -24.36 26.04 -5.13
C GLY A 511 -23.03 26.51 -5.75
N THR A 512 -22.18 27.11 -4.94
CA THR A 512 -20.78 27.37 -5.31
C THR A 512 -19.99 26.06 -5.44
N ALA A 513 -19.30 25.87 -6.57
CA ALA A 513 -18.36 24.78 -6.84
C ALA A 513 -18.85 23.33 -6.53
N PRO A 514 -19.96 22.84 -7.12
CA PRO A 514 -20.41 21.45 -6.96
C PRO A 514 -19.41 20.44 -7.52
N GLY A 515 -19.25 19.29 -6.85
CA GLY A 515 -18.32 18.22 -7.23
C GLY A 515 -18.77 17.44 -8.48
N ASN A 516 -20.07 17.22 -8.62
CA ASN A 516 -20.77 16.66 -9.78
C ASN A 516 -22.20 17.24 -9.88
N ILE A 517 -22.91 17.01 -10.98
CA ILE A 517 -24.26 17.55 -11.26
C ILE A 517 -25.33 17.07 -10.27
N TRP A 518 -25.18 15.90 -9.64
CA TRP A 518 -26.14 15.40 -8.65
C TRP A 518 -26.02 16.09 -7.29
N ASP A 519 -24.92 16.79 -7.02
CA ASP A 519 -24.80 17.66 -5.84
C ASP A 519 -25.70 18.91 -5.99
N CYS A 520 -26.21 19.16 -7.20
CA CYS A 520 -27.18 20.19 -7.51
C CYS A 520 -28.64 19.69 -7.48
N GLU A 521 -28.91 18.41 -7.20
CA GLU A 521 -30.25 17.82 -7.23
C GLU A 521 -31.13 18.28 -6.05
N LYS A 522 -32.31 18.84 -6.34
CA LYS A 522 -33.24 19.41 -5.33
C LYS A 522 -34.70 18.95 -5.56
N PRO A 523 -35.59 19.01 -4.55
CA PRO A 523 -37.03 18.77 -4.75
C PRO A 523 -37.61 19.70 -5.82
N ALA A 524 -38.39 19.16 -6.76
CA ALA A 524 -39.00 19.96 -7.83
C ALA A 524 -40.17 20.82 -7.31
N SER A 525 -40.27 22.06 -7.80
CA SER A 525 -41.24 23.07 -7.37
C SER A 525 -42.27 23.48 -8.44
N SER A 526 -42.20 22.89 -9.64
CA SER A 526 -42.95 23.33 -10.83
C SER A 526 -43.82 22.23 -11.45
N SER A 527 -45.00 22.64 -11.93
CA SER A 527 -46.01 21.81 -12.59
C SER A 527 -46.01 21.92 -14.12
N GLN A 528 -45.39 22.95 -14.71
CA GLN A 528 -45.24 23.09 -16.17
C GLN A 528 -43.80 22.78 -16.59
N LYS A 529 -43.55 21.51 -16.92
CA LYS A 529 -42.19 21.06 -17.28
C LYS A 529 -41.99 21.03 -18.78
N GLN A 530 -40.94 21.69 -19.25
CA GLN A 530 -40.42 21.60 -20.63
C GLN A 530 -39.06 20.88 -20.62
N GLN A 531 -38.79 20.02 -21.60
CA GLN A 531 -37.55 19.23 -21.61
C GLN A 531 -36.33 20.09 -21.94
N LEU A 532 -35.24 19.87 -21.21
CA LEU A 532 -33.96 20.51 -21.43
C LEU A 532 -33.24 19.94 -22.67
N PHE A 533 -32.77 20.82 -23.54
CA PHE A 533 -31.72 20.54 -24.51
C PHE A 533 -30.42 21.22 -24.05
N ILE A 534 -29.30 20.50 -24.06
CA ILE A 534 -27.96 21.05 -23.77
C ILE A 534 -27.07 20.99 -25.01
N GLN A 535 -26.11 21.91 -25.10
CA GLN A 535 -25.04 21.90 -26.09
C GLN A 535 -23.73 22.30 -25.42
N CYS A 536 -22.78 21.37 -25.39
CA CYS A 536 -21.42 21.58 -24.89
C CYS A 536 -20.48 21.99 -26.03
N GLU A 537 -19.18 22.12 -25.74
CA GLU A 537 -18.17 22.64 -26.65
C GLU A 537 -17.66 21.61 -27.64
N ASP A 538 -17.14 20.50 -27.12
CA ASP A 538 -16.49 19.44 -27.87
C ASP A 538 -17.53 18.40 -28.29
N GLU A 539 -17.29 17.69 -29.39
CA GLU A 539 -17.92 16.39 -29.65
C GLU A 539 -16.80 15.41 -30.02
N PRO A 540 -16.57 14.34 -29.24
CA PRO A 540 -15.36 13.55 -29.35
C PRO A 540 -15.32 12.72 -30.63
N SER A 541 -14.20 12.78 -31.34
CA SER A 541 -13.95 12.03 -32.57
C SER A 541 -13.61 10.58 -32.23
N VAL A 542 -14.57 9.67 -32.45
CA VAL A 542 -14.32 8.22 -32.47
C VAL A 542 -13.83 7.86 -33.86
N THR A 543 -12.67 7.21 -33.95
CA THR A 543 -12.01 6.83 -35.22
C THR A 543 -11.36 5.44 -35.12
N LEU A 544 -11.08 4.86 -36.28
CA LEU A 544 -10.19 3.71 -36.43
C LEU A 544 -8.91 4.13 -37.16
N SER A 545 -7.75 3.57 -36.80
CA SER A 545 -6.47 3.92 -37.41
C SER A 545 -6.34 3.51 -38.89
N GLU A 546 -7.18 2.58 -39.36
CA GLU A 546 -7.25 2.15 -40.76
C GLU A 546 -8.72 2.17 -41.22
N LYS A 547 -9.00 2.06 -42.52
CA LYS A 547 -10.38 2.07 -43.02
C LYS A 547 -11.09 0.76 -42.65
N CYS A 548 -11.95 0.84 -41.61
CA CYS A 548 -12.73 -0.27 -41.06
C CYS A 548 -11.93 -1.39 -40.35
N ASP A 549 -10.66 -1.14 -40.04
CA ASP A 549 -9.77 -2.00 -39.25
C ASP A 549 -8.85 -1.11 -38.39
N GLY A 550 -8.05 -1.69 -37.50
CA GLY A 550 -7.03 -0.95 -36.75
C GLY A 550 -7.44 -0.55 -35.32
N TYR A 551 -6.65 0.35 -34.73
CA TYR A 551 -6.80 0.75 -33.34
C TYR A 551 -7.98 1.69 -33.14
N VAL A 552 -8.72 1.53 -32.05
CA VAL A 552 -9.79 2.46 -31.65
C VAL A 552 -9.14 3.69 -31.03
N THR A 553 -9.37 4.84 -31.65
CA THR A 553 -8.94 6.16 -31.17
C THR A 553 -10.16 7.03 -30.81
N LEU A 554 -10.00 7.83 -29.77
CA LEU A 554 -11.01 8.76 -29.27
C LEU A 554 -10.29 10.08 -28.96
N ASN A 555 -10.59 11.14 -29.72
CA ASN A 555 -9.78 12.37 -29.78
C ASN A 555 -8.29 12.06 -30.05
N ASP A 556 -8.04 11.28 -31.10
CA ASP A 556 -6.71 10.84 -31.57
C ASP A 556 -5.87 10.04 -30.56
N LYS A 557 -6.44 9.73 -29.39
CA LYS A 557 -5.81 8.94 -28.32
C LYS A 557 -6.34 7.52 -28.32
N LYS A 558 -5.45 6.52 -28.28
CA LYS A 558 -5.83 5.09 -28.28
C LYS A 558 -6.68 4.73 -27.04
N VAL A 559 -7.59 3.77 -27.18
CA VAL A 559 -8.45 3.24 -26.11
C VAL A 559 -7.83 1.97 -25.48
N CYS A 560 -7.84 1.87 -24.15
CA CYS A 560 -7.30 0.73 -23.40
C CYS A 560 -8.17 -0.53 -23.57
N TYR A 561 -7.54 -1.71 -23.62
CA TYR A 561 -8.23 -3.00 -23.78
C TYR A 561 -8.98 -3.49 -22.52
N SER A 562 -8.71 -2.89 -21.36
CA SER A 562 -9.39 -3.16 -20.08
C SER A 562 -10.92 -3.07 -20.20
N ASN A 563 -11.59 -4.15 -19.79
CA ASN A 563 -13.05 -4.31 -19.77
C ASN A 563 -13.75 -4.12 -21.14
N TRP A 564 -12.99 -4.24 -22.24
CA TRP A 564 -13.53 -4.15 -23.60
C TRP A 564 -14.25 -5.43 -24.03
N ASN A 565 -15.25 -5.30 -24.90
CA ASN A 565 -16.06 -6.43 -25.38
C ASN A 565 -16.64 -6.19 -26.78
N LEU A 566 -17.22 -7.23 -27.38
CA LEU A 566 -17.70 -7.19 -28.77
C LEU A 566 -18.87 -6.21 -28.98
N LYS A 567 -19.73 -5.93 -27.98
CA LYS A 567 -20.77 -4.90 -28.10
C LYS A 567 -20.14 -3.53 -28.37
N TYR A 568 -19.08 -3.18 -27.62
CA TYR A 568 -18.40 -1.89 -27.77
C TYR A 568 -17.72 -1.77 -29.14
N ALA A 569 -17.15 -2.87 -29.65
CA ALA A 569 -16.59 -2.93 -30.99
C ALA A 569 -17.66 -2.79 -32.10
N HIS A 570 -18.85 -3.39 -31.93
CA HIS A 570 -19.97 -3.17 -32.84
C HIS A 570 -20.38 -1.69 -32.89
N LEU A 571 -20.45 -0.98 -31.76
CA LEU A 571 -20.74 0.47 -31.73
C LEU A 571 -19.74 1.25 -32.59
N VAL A 572 -18.43 1.01 -32.42
CA VAL A 572 -17.38 1.68 -33.22
C VAL A 572 -17.56 1.39 -34.71
N CYS A 573 -17.74 0.13 -35.10
CA CYS A 573 -17.92 -0.23 -36.51
C CYS A 573 -19.17 0.41 -37.14
N GLN A 574 -20.28 0.49 -36.39
CA GLN A 574 -21.51 1.12 -36.85
C GLN A 574 -21.36 2.65 -36.96
N GLU A 575 -20.70 3.28 -35.98
CA GLU A 575 -20.39 4.72 -35.96
C GLU A 575 -19.46 5.11 -37.13
N GLN A 576 -18.49 4.26 -37.49
CA GLN A 576 -17.64 4.42 -38.69
C GLN A 576 -18.33 4.00 -40.01
N LYS A 577 -19.60 3.56 -40.00
CA LYS A 577 -20.35 3.03 -41.17
C LYS A 577 -19.70 1.80 -41.83
N CYS A 578 -18.99 1.00 -41.03
CA CYS A 578 -18.25 -0.19 -41.44
C CYS A 578 -18.99 -1.52 -41.16
N GLY A 579 -20.30 -1.48 -40.89
CA GLY A 579 -21.08 -2.65 -40.47
C GLY A 579 -20.82 -3.03 -39.01
N ASN A 580 -20.78 -4.33 -38.70
CA ASN A 580 -20.45 -4.83 -37.36
C ASN A 580 -18.95 -5.15 -37.22
N ALA A 581 -18.47 -5.25 -35.98
CA ALA A 581 -17.19 -5.90 -35.67
C ALA A 581 -17.25 -7.42 -35.89
N ILE A 582 -16.15 -8.00 -36.37
CA ILE A 582 -15.92 -9.45 -36.52
C ILE A 582 -14.87 -9.93 -35.51
N GLU A 583 -13.75 -9.22 -35.40
CA GLU A 583 -12.60 -9.57 -34.53
C GLU A 583 -12.28 -8.38 -33.62
N ILE A 584 -11.97 -8.69 -32.35
CA ILE A 584 -11.39 -7.76 -31.38
C ILE A 584 -10.07 -8.34 -30.88
N SER A 585 -9.06 -7.51 -30.68
CA SER A 585 -7.76 -7.94 -30.15
C SER A 585 -7.08 -6.82 -29.36
N SER A 586 -6.17 -7.20 -28.46
CA SER A 586 -5.21 -6.27 -27.85
C SER A 586 -3.98 -6.11 -28.76
N SER A 587 -3.26 -5.00 -28.62
CA SER A 587 -1.86 -4.85 -29.08
C SER A 587 -0.90 -5.88 -28.47
N GLY A 588 -1.28 -6.48 -27.34
CA GLY A 588 -0.34 -7.15 -26.43
C GLY A 588 0.36 -6.13 -25.52
N PHE A 589 1.24 -6.64 -24.65
CA PHE A 589 2.11 -5.82 -23.80
C PHE A 589 3.15 -5.09 -24.67
N GLU A 590 2.90 -3.82 -24.99
CA GLU A 590 3.96 -2.90 -25.42
C GLU A 590 4.87 -2.62 -24.20
N PRO A 591 6.22 -2.64 -24.32
CA PRO A 591 7.13 -2.53 -23.17
C PRO A 591 7.16 -1.13 -22.51
N TYR A 592 6.41 -0.16 -23.06
CA TYR A 592 6.27 1.20 -22.54
C TYR A 592 4.80 1.45 -22.18
N SER A 593 4.56 1.95 -20.96
CA SER A 593 3.21 2.13 -20.44
C SER A 593 2.57 3.43 -20.95
N TYR A 594 2.05 3.40 -22.17
CA TYR A 594 1.41 4.55 -22.81
C TYR A 594 0.03 4.89 -22.20
N ASN A 595 -0.31 6.19 -22.18
CA ASN A 595 -1.63 6.67 -21.73
C ASN A 595 -2.69 6.57 -22.82
N GLY A 596 -3.83 5.98 -22.48
CA GLY A 596 -5.04 5.94 -23.31
C GLY A 596 -6.31 6.25 -22.52
N TYR A 597 -7.47 6.05 -23.14
CA TYR A 597 -8.76 6.13 -22.46
C TYR A 597 -9.25 4.75 -22.03
N HIS A 598 -9.53 4.59 -20.73
CA HIS A 598 -10.37 3.51 -20.21
C HIS A 598 -11.84 3.90 -20.44
N VAL A 599 -12.66 3.00 -20.99
CA VAL A 599 -14.04 3.32 -21.43
C VAL A 599 -15.05 2.28 -20.93
N GLN A 600 -16.17 2.74 -20.37
CA GLN A 600 -17.28 1.90 -19.92
C GLN A 600 -18.63 2.44 -20.42
N CYS A 601 -19.31 1.63 -21.24
CA CYS A 601 -20.64 1.92 -21.75
C CYS A 601 -21.73 1.18 -20.95
N ASP A 602 -22.83 1.88 -20.67
CA ASP A 602 -24.10 1.30 -20.26
C ASP A 602 -24.93 0.87 -21.50
N ASP A 603 -25.82 -0.12 -21.38
CA ASP A 603 -26.60 -0.67 -22.51
C ASP A 603 -27.55 0.34 -23.22
N PHE A 604 -27.69 1.57 -22.70
CA PHE A 604 -28.45 2.65 -23.32
C PHE A 604 -27.59 3.67 -24.11
N HIS A 605 -26.27 3.44 -24.25
CA HIS A 605 -25.42 4.19 -25.19
C HIS A 605 -25.42 3.52 -26.58
N TYR A 606 -25.35 4.33 -27.63
CA TYR A 606 -25.34 3.87 -29.03
C TYR A 606 -24.23 4.52 -29.89
N LYS A 607 -23.42 5.40 -29.28
CA LYS A 607 -22.16 5.93 -29.80
C LYS A 607 -21.09 5.71 -28.74
N LEU A 608 -19.84 5.42 -29.12
CA LEU A 608 -18.79 5.18 -28.13
C LEU A 608 -18.51 6.43 -27.29
N GLY A 609 -18.58 7.62 -27.90
CA GLY A 609 -18.33 8.89 -27.21
C GLY A 609 -19.27 9.17 -26.02
N GLN A 610 -20.47 8.58 -25.98
CA GLN A 610 -21.42 8.73 -24.87
C GLN A 610 -20.98 8.02 -23.58
N CYS A 611 -20.07 7.06 -23.71
CA CYS A 611 -19.64 6.19 -22.62
C CYS A 611 -18.77 6.94 -21.61
N LYS A 612 -18.70 6.43 -20.37
CA LYS A 612 -17.80 6.99 -19.35
C LYS A 612 -16.37 6.75 -19.81
N ARG A 613 -15.55 7.80 -19.84
CA ARG A 613 -14.13 7.75 -20.24
C ARG A 613 -13.24 8.42 -19.20
N VAL A 614 -12.12 7.78 -18.86
CA VAL A 614 -11.08 8.33 -17.97
C VAL A 614 -9.71 8.04 -18.58
N GLU A 615 -8.80 9.01 -18.50
CA GLU A 615 -7.43 8.83 -19.00
C GLU A 615 -6.58 8.07 -17.98
N GLY A 616 -5.74 7.15 -18.47
CA GLY A 616 -4.75 6.46 -17.66
C GLY A 616 -3.84 5.56 -18.49
N VAL A 617 -2.86 4.95 -17.83
CA VAL A 617 -2.02 3.88 -18.40
C VAL A 617 -2.89 2.69 -18.82
N CYS A 618 -2.60 2.08 -19.97
CA CYS A 618 -3.29 0.88 -20.45
C CYS A 618 -2.47 -0.41 -20.18
N ASP A 619 -2.56 -0.98 -18.98
CA ASP A 619 -1.75 -2.15 -18.60
C ASP A 619 -2.05 -3.42 -19.43
N ALA A 620 -3.24 -3.53 -20.03
CA ALA A 620 -3.65 -4.63 -20.92
C ALA A 620 -3.42 -4.35 -22.43
N GLY A 621 -2.69 -3.28 -22.77
CA GLY A 621 -2.53 -2.80 -24.14
C GLY A 621 -3.76 -2.09 -24.69
N PHE A 622 -3.80 -1.92 -26.00
CA PHE A 622 -4.79 -1.10 -26.72
C PHE A 622 -5.80 -1.92 -27.54
N VAL A 623 -7.02 -1.42 -27.66
CA VAL A 623 -8.08 -2.03 -28.47
C VAL A 623 -7.77 -1.90 -29.96
N ARG A 624 -7.70 -3.04 -30.66
CA ARG A 624 -7.78 -3.14 -32.13
C ARG A 624 -9.09 -3.83 -32.53
N VAL A 625 -9.85 -3.24 -33.45
CA VAL A 625 -11.15 -3.75 -33.94
C VAL A 625 -11.10 -3.92 -35.45
N ARG A 626 -11.60 -5.06 -35.93
CA ARG A 626 -11.83 -5.32 -37.35
C ARG A 626 -13.32 -5.39 -37.65
N CYS A 627 -13.77 -4.56 -38.58
CA CYS A 627 -15.17 -4.48 -39.00
C CYS A 627 -15.42 -5.18 -40.34
N VAL A 628 -16.67 -5.60 -40.58
CA VAL A 628 -17.16 -6.18 -41.85
C VAL A 628 -16.70 -5.37 -43.08
N GLY A 629 -16.75 -4.03 -43.01
CA GLY A 629 -16.35 -3.14 -44.11
C GLY A 629 -14.86 -3.18 -44.49
N SER A 630 -14.00 -3.87 -43.72
CA SER A 630 -12.60 -4.12 -44.09
C SER A 630 -12.38 -5.44 -44.84
N VAL A 631 -13.35 -6.36 -44.80
CA VAL A 631 -13.24 -7.69 -45.41
C VAL A 631 -13.26 -7.57 -46.93
N LYS A 632 -12.29 -8.23 -47.55
CA LYS A 632 -12.11 -8.40 -49.00
C LYS A 632 -11.75 -9.85 -49.27
N PHE A 633 -12.27 -10.38 -50.36
CA PHE A 633 -11.92 -11.70 -50.88
C PHE A 633 -11.09 -11.55 -52.15
N ASN A 634 -10.22 -12.52 -52.40
CA ASN A 634 -9.40 -12.61 -53.62
C ASN A 634 -9.15 -14.10 -53.93
N THR A 635 -8.54 -14.39 -55.07
CA THR A 635 -8.16 -15.76 -55.44
C THR A 635 -6.72 -15.83 -55.97
N THR A 636 -6.08 -16.99 -55.89
CA THR A 636 -4.68 -17.16 -56.35
C THR A 636 -4.49 -16.96 -57.85
N GLU A 637 -5.51 -17.28 -58.65
CA GLU A 637 -5.55 -17.01 -60.09
C GLU A 637 -6.70 -16.05 -60.39
N LYS A 638 -6.74 -15.45 -61.58
CA LYS A 638 -7.79 -14.49 -61.93
C LYS A 638 -9.16 -15.19 -62.01
N CYS A 639 -10.06 -14.87 -61.08
CA CYS A 639 -11.39 -15.46 -60.96
C CYS A 639 -11.41 -16.98 -60.65
N GLY A 640 -10.33 -17.55 -60.11
CA GLY A 640 -10.31 -18.95 -59.68
C GLY A 640 -9.08 -19.37 -58.88
N GLY A 641 -9.03 -20.63 -58.46
CA GLY A 641 -7.95 -21.19 -57.64
C GLY A 641 -8.31 -21.23 -56.15
N LYS A 642 -7.30 -21.13 -55.27
CA LYS A 642 -7.52 -21.04 -53.81
C LYS A 642 -8.21 -19.72 -53.46
N LEU A 643 -9.14 -19.74 -52.51
CA LEU A 643 -9.80 -18.56 -51.96
C LEU A 643 -8.95 -17.94 -50.85
N LEU A 644 -8.79 -16.62 -50.93
CA LEU A 644 -8.01 -15.80 -50.03
C LEU A 644 -8.87 -14.73 -49.35
N ILE A 645 -8.58 -14.44 -48.08
CA ILE A 645 -9.14 -13.33 -47.30
C ILE A 645 -8.01 -12.40 -46.83
N ASN A 646 -8.25 -11.09 -46.83
CA ASN A 646 -7.24 -10.13 -46.39
C ASN A 646 -7.02 -10.22 -44.88
N SER A 647 -5.78 -10.49 -44.46
CA SER A 647 -5.34 -10.43 -43.07
C SER A 647 -4.51 -9.17 -42.81
N ARG A 648 -3.87 -9.07 -41.63
CA ARG A 648 -3.15 -7.84 -41.19
C ARG A 648 -1.97 -7.44 -42.08
N TYR A 649 -1.27 -8.42 -42.65
CA TYR A 649 -0.03 -8.21 -43.42
C TYR A 649 0.03 -8.98 -44.73
N ASP A 650 -0.88 -9.93 -44.95
CA ASP A 650 -0.90 -10.83 -46.11
C ASP A 650 -2.31 -11.38 -46.35
N TRP A 651 -2.50 -12.03 -47.49
CA TRP A 651 -3.69 -12.78 -47.85
C TRP A 651 -3.64 -14.19 -47.24
N LYS A 652 -4.54 -14.49 -46.29
CA LYS A 652 -4.66 -15.82 -45.69
C LYS A 652 -5.61 -16.70 -46.49
N GLU A 653 -5.30 -17.98 -46.55
CA GLU A 653 -6.18 -19.00 -47.11
C GLU A 653 -7.30 -19.39 -46.14
N MET A 654 -8.43 -19.87 -46.65
CA MET A 654 -9.62 -20.17 -45.87
C MET A 654 -9.93 -21.68 -45.76
N CYS A 655 -10.55 -22.09 -44.65
CA CYS A 655 -11.11 -23.42 -44.47
C CYS A 655 -12.11 -23.80 -45.59
N PRO A 656 -12.27 -25.09 -45.92
CA PRO A 656 -13.22 -25.59 -46.93
C PRO A 656 -14.60 -24.92 -46.89
N LEU A 657 -15.09 -24.51 -48.05
CA LEU A 657 -16.39 -23.86 -48.20
C LEU A 657 -17.53 -24.87 -48.06
N ASN A 658 -18.45 -24.63 -47.12
CA ASN A 658 -19.69 -25.36 -46.96
C ASN A 658 -20.88 -24.42 -47.21
N LEU A 659 -20.99 -23.90 -48.43
CA LEU A 659 -21.90 -22.82 -48.81
C LEU A 659 -22.88 -23.24 -49.90
N SER A 660 -24.09 -22.70 -49.87
CA SER A 660 -25.06 -22.88 -50.96
C SER A 660 -24.58 -22.20 -52.25
N MET A 661 -25.07 -22.64 -53.41
CA MET A 661 -24.67 -22.06 -54.71
C MET A 661 -24.98 -20.55 -54.81
N ALA A 662 -26.02 -20.07 -54.11
CA ALA A 662 -26.34 -18.64 -54.05
C ALA A 662 -25.29 -17.83 -53.26
N PHE A 663 -24.72 -18.39 -52.20
CA PHE A 663 -23.59 -17.78 -51.49
C PHE A 663 -22.30 -17.82 -52.32
N MET A 664 -22.03 -18.92 -53.03
CA MET A 664 -20.89 -19.00 -53.97
C MET A 664 -21.01 -17.98 -55.10
N GLU A 665 -22.23 -17.73 -55.60
CA GLU A 665 -22.50 -16.69 -56.60
C GLU A 665 -22.28 -15.29 -56.04
N LYS A 666 -22.76 -14.97 -54.83
CA LYS A 666 -22.44 -13.71 -54.12
C LYS A 666 -20.93 -13.54 -53.93
N LEU A 667 -20.21 -14.61 -53.57
CA LEU A 667 -18.75 -14.57 -53.35
C LEU A 667 -17.99 -14.20 -54.62
N CYS A 668 -18.35 -14.78 -55.77
CA CYS A 668 -17.76 -14.41 -57.06
C CYS A 668 -17.94 -12.92 -57.41
N HIS A 669 -19.13 -12.37 -57.17
CA HIS A 669 -19.39 -10.94 -57.40
C HIS A 669 -18.55 -10.05 -56.48
N GLU A 670 -18.36 -10.43 -55.21
CA GLU A 670 -17.53 -9.68 -54.25
C GLU A 670 -16.02 -9.76 -54.54
N ILE A 671 -15.56 -10.85 -55.17
CA ILE A 671 -14.19 -10.97 -55.73
C ILE A 671 -14.02 -10.09 -57.00
N GLY A 672 -15.12 -9.61 -57.60
CA GLY A 672 -15.12 -8.82 -58.84
C GLY A 672 -15.17 -9.66 -60.12
N CYS A 673 -15.81 -10.83 -60.06
CA CYS A 673 -15.93 -11.80 -61.16
C CYS A 673 -17.40 -12.17 -61.45
N ASP A 674 -17.69 -12.56 -62.70
CA ASP A 674 -19.06 -12.74 -63.21
C ASP A 674 -19.74 -14.05 -62.72
N GLY A 675 -20.08 -14.15 -61.44
CA GLY A 675 -20.86 -15.27 -60.89
C GLY A 675 -20.14 -16.63 -60.87
N TYR A 676 -20.76 -17.62 -60.23
CA TYR A 676 -20.14 -18.92 -59.93
C TYR A 676 -20.26 -19.94 -61.08
N ASN A 677 -19.15 -20.62 -61.41
CA ASN A 677 -19.13 -21.64 -62.46
C ASN A 677 -18.90 -23.06 -61.89
N ASN A 678 -20.01 -23.71 -61.52
CA ASN A 678 -20.03 -25.07 -61.00
C ASN A 678 -19.41 -26.12 -61.97
N ARG A 679 -19.44 -25.88 -63.30
CA ARG A 679 -18.83 -26.81 -64.28
C ARG A 679 -17.30 -26.75 -64.26
N ILE A 680 -16.74 -25.55 -64.18
CA ILE A 680 -15.29 -25.35 -64.01
C ILE A 680 -14.86 -25.88 -62.65
N HIS A 681 -15.54 -25.47 -61.57
CA HIS A 681 -15.19 -25.89 -60.21
C HIS A 681 -15.09 -27.41 -60.05
N ASN A 682 -16.09 -28.18 -60.48
CA ASN A 682 -16.03 -29.65 -60.40
C ASN A 682 -14.89 -30.25 -61.24
N ARG A 683 -14.57 -29.67 -62.41
CA ARG A 683 -13.48 -30.13 -63.29
C ARG A 683 -12.11 -29.88 -62.66
N GLU A 684 -11.89 -28.69 -62.12
CA GLU A 684 -10.63 -28.29 -61.48
C GLU A 684 -10.42 -29.02 -60.15
N TYR A 685 -11.44 -29.05 -59.28
CA TYR A 685 -11.39 -29.74 -57.99
C TYR A 685 -11.14 -31.25 -58.14
N THR A 686 -11.73 -31.90 -59.16
CA THR A 686 -11.45 -33.31 -59.48
C THR A 686 -10.01 -33.53 -60.00
N ARG A 687 -9.46 -32.57 -60.76
CA ARG A 687 -8.08 -32.63 -61.27
C ARG A 687 -7.08 -32.49 -60.12
N MET A 688 -7.32 -31.55 -59.20
CA MET A 688 -6.56 -31.36 -57.97
C MET A 688 -6.59 -32.62 -57.09
N LEU A 689 -7.77 -33.18 -56.79
CA LEU A 689 -7.89 -34.38 -55.95
C LEU A 689 -7.10 -35.58 -56.51
N LYS A 690 -7.12 -35.79 -57.84
CA LYS A 690 -6.29 -36.84 -58.47
C LYS A 690 -4.79 -36.56 -58.31
N SER A 691 -4.35 -35.33 -58.58
CA SER A 691 -2.94 -34.94 -58.39
C SER A 691 -2.46 -35.10 -56.94
N SER A 692 -3.34 -34.93 -55.96
CA SER A 692 -3.03 -35.13 -54.54
C SER A 692 -2.97 -36.60 -54.12
N LEU A 693 -3.72 -37.48 -54.80
CA LEU A 693 -3.73 -38.94 -54.58
C LEU A 693 -2.57 -39.67 -55.30
N GLU A 694 -1.94 -39.02 -56.28
CA GLU A 694 -0.83 -39.58 -57.08
C GLU A 694 0.56 -39.13 -56.58
N SER A 695 0.64 -38.38 -55.47
CA SER A 695 1.89 -37.94 -54.83
C SER A 695 2.45 -38.95 -53.80
N TYR A 696 3.76 -38.92 -53.56
CA TYR A 696 4.43 -39.80 -52.59
C TYR A 696 4.01 -39.48 -51.13
N PRO A 697 4.01 -40.47 -50.21
CA PRO A 697 3.63 -40.23 -48.82
C PRO A 697 4.64 -39.29 -48.13
N GLY A 698 4.16 -38.17 -47.59
CA GLY A 698 4.98 -37.19 -46.85
C GLY A 698 4.85 -35.74 -47.32
N THR A 699 4.37 -35.49 -48.53
CA THR A 699 4.08 -34.13 -49.04
C THR A 699 2.63 -34.02 -49.49
N HIS A 700 1.74 -33.68 -48.55
CA HIS A 700 0.31 -33.52 -48.81
C HIS A 700 -0.10 -32.04 -48.74
N PRO A 701 -1.10 -31.57 -49.53
CA PRO A 701 -1.61 -30.20 -49.51
C PRO A 701 -2.63 -29.98 -48.36
N TYR A 702 -2.28 -30.47 -47.18
CA TYR A 702 -3.11 -30.41 -45.98
C TYR A 702 -2.56 -29.35 -45.04
N GLU A 703 -3.32 -28.26 -44.88
CA GLU A 703 -2.91 -27.08 -44.13
C GLU A 703 -3.77 -26.95 -42.85
N ASP A 704 -3.18 -26.39 -41.80
CA ASP A 704 -3.86 -25.99 -40.57
C ASP A 704 -4.24 -24.52 -40.69
N LEU A 705 -5.51 -24.25 -41.02
CA LEU A 705 -6.02 -22.89 -41.29
C LEU A 705 -6.89 -22.39 -40.12
N GLU A 706 -7.03 -21.06 -40.01
CA GLU A 706 -7.63 -20.40 -38.85
C GLU A 706 -8.94 -19.64 -39.13
N THR A 707 -9.36 -19.55 -40.39
CA THR A 707 -10.50 -18.71 -40.81
C THR A 707 -11.44 -19.47 -41.73
N ALA A 708 -12.72 -19.48 -41.40
CA ALA A 708 -13.78 -20.15 -42.15
C ALA A 708 -14.85 -19.15 -42.61
N LEU A 709 -15.71 -19.61 -43.54
CA LEU A 709 -16.84 -18.86 -44.07
C LEU A 709 -18.11 -19.69 -43.84
N ASP A 710 -18.92 -19.28 -42.86
CA ASP A 710 -20.05 -20.04 -42.33
C ASP A 710 -21.32 -19.16 -42.43
N CYS A 711 -22.10 -19.34 -43.51
CA CYS A 711 -23.32 -18.58 -43.76
C CYS A 711 -24.57 -19.42 -43.45
N THR A 712 -25.40 -18.95 -42.53
CA THR A 712 -26.83 -19.33 -42.50
C THR A 712 -27.60 -18.53 -43.56
N ASP A 713 -28.78 -19.01 -43.95
CA ASP A 713 -29.62 -18.39 -44.99
C ASP A 713 -30.11 -16.96 -44.66
N ASP A 714 -29.98 -16.52 -43.39
CA ASP A 714 -30.37 -15.18 -42.92
C ASP A 714 -29.40 -14.06 -43.32
N HIS A 715 -28.15 -14.39 -43.68
CA HIS A 715 -27.11 -13.38 -43.95
C HIS A 715 -27.12 -12.89 -45.40
N ASN A 716 -27.45 -11.61 -45.60
CA ASN A 716 -27.57 -11.07 -46.95
C ASN A 716 -26.23 -10.63 -47.59
N ASP A 717 -25.26 -10.21 -46.77
CA ASP A 717 -23.88 -9.90 -47.16
C ASP A 717 -22.94 -10.99 -46.61
N ILE A 718 -22.15 -11.58 -47.52
CA ILE A 718 -21.26 -12.72 -47.23
C ILE A 718 -20.09 -12.38 -46.31
N LYS A 719 -19.73 -11.10 -46.15
CA LYS A 719 -18.67 -10.66 -45.24
C LYS A 719 -19.03 -10.86 -43.77
N TYR A 720 -20.32 -10.96 -43.44
CA TYR A 720 -20.78 -11.30 -42.08
C TYR A 720 -20.55 -12.77 -41.71
N CYS A 721 -20.32 -13.66 -42.70
CA CYS A 721 -20.11 -15.09 -42.47
C CYS A 721 -18.67 -15.45 -42.07
N VAL A 722 -17.74 -14.48 -42.02
CA VAL A 722 -16.32 -14.73 -41.71
C VAL A 722 -16.18 -15.08 -40.23
N THR A 723 -15.66 -16.26 -39.93
CA THR A 723 -15.48 -16.76 -38.56
C THR A 723 -14.04 -17.17 -38.29
N GLN A 724 -13.53 -16.84 -37.10
CA GLN A 724 -12.28 -17.39 -36.59
C GLN A 724 -12.54 -18.81 -36.05
N ARG A 725 -12.38 -19.80 -36.93
CA ARG A 725 -12.57 -21.21 -36.65
C ARG A 725 -11.43 -21.97 -37.28
N SER A 726 -10.63 -22.66 -36.46
CA SER A 726 -9.53 -23.47 -36.95
C SER A 726 -10.03 -24.78 -37.56
N CYS A 727 -9.36 -25.20 -38.63
CA CYS A 727 -9.56 -26.46 -39.33
C CYS A 727 -8.18 -27.07 -39.59
N LYS A 728 -7.99 -28.34 -39.19
CA LYS A 728 -6.67 -28.99 -39.22
C LYS A 728 -6.58 -30.05 -40.30
N GLY A 729 -5.43 -30.11 -40.97
CA GLY A 729 -5.15 -31.08 -42.03
C GLY A 729 -6.17 -31.06 -43.18
N VAL A 730 -6.59 -29.88 -43.62
CA VAL A 730 -7.60 -29.72 -44.69
C VAL A 730 -7.00 -29.20 -45.99
N ILE A 731 -7.66 -29.48 -47.11
CA ILE A 731 -7.37 -28.78 -48.37
C ILE A 731 -8.00 -27.38 -48.28
N PRO A 732 -7.27 -26.29 -48.60
CA PRO A 732 -7.82 -24.94 -48.64
C PRO A 732 -9.08 -24.79 -49.50
N ALA A 733 -9.91 -23.80 -49.17
CA ALA A 733 -11.05 -23.39 -49.97
C ALA A 733 -10.64 -23.08 -51.42
N HIS A 734 -11.41 -23.56 -52.39
CA HIS A 734 -11.25 -23.23 -53.80
C HIS A 734 -12.57 -22.72 -54.38
N ILE A 735 -12.51 -21.74 -55.27
CA ILE A 735 -13.68 -21.22 -56.00
C ILE A 735 -13.29 -20.97 -57.46
N TYR A 736 -14.25 -21.07 -58.38
CA TYR A 736 -14.06 -20.77 -59.80
C TYR A 736 -15.29 -20.04 -60.33
N CYS A 737 -15.06 -18.83 -60.83
CA CYS A 737 -16.08 -17.91 -61.33
C CYS A 737 -16.00 -17.82 -62.86
N ASN A 738 -17.01 -17.25 -63.53
CA ASN A 738 -16.84 -16.92 -64.95
C ASN A 738 -15.77 -15.82 -65.11
N GLY A 739 -15.02 -15.90 -66.20
CA GLY A 739 -13.80 -15.10 -66.40
C GLY A 739 -12.49 -15.84 -66.04
N TYR A 740 -12.56 -16.96 -65.32
CA TYR A 740 -11.40 -17.84 -65.10
C TYR A 740 -10.79 -18.35 -66.41
N LYS A 741 -9.47 -18.42 -66.47
CA LYS A 741 -8.70 -19.01 -67.58
C LYS A 741 -7.62 -19.93 -67.01
N ASP A 742 -7.62 -21.18 -67.47
CA ASP A 742 -6.60 -22.19 -67.16
C ASP A 742 -5.36 -21.93 -68.04
N ASP A 743 -4.31 -21.34 -67.48
CA ASP A 743 -3.06 -21.04 -68.18
C ASP A 743 -2.32 -22.31 -68.69
N SER A 744 -2.71 -23.51 -68.23
CA SER A 744 -2.12 -24.76 -68.74
C SER A 744 -2.53 -25.07 -70.18
N ASP A 745 -3.64 -24.51 -70.69
CA ASP A 745 -4.07 -24.72 -72.06
C ASP A 745 -3.31 -23.86 -73.09
N GLU A 746 -2.79 -22.68 -72.73
CA GLU A 746 -1.98 -21.90 -73.66
C GLU A 746 -0.56 -22.48 -73.83
N ASN A 747 0.03 -23.00 -72.75
CA ASN A 747 1.30 -23.73 -72.82
C ASN A 747 1.16 -25.08 -73.56
N LYS A 748 0.01 -25.77 -73.46
CA LYS A 748 -0.27 -26.95 -74.32
C LYS A 748 -0.36 -26.60 -75.80
N ARG A 749 -0.83 -25.40 -76.16
CA ARG A 749 -0.82 -24.93 -77.57
C ARG A 749 0.57 -24.53 -78.06
N LYS A 750 1.44 -24.00 -77.19
CA LYS A 750 2.82 -23.61 -77.55
C LYS A 750 3.75 -24.83 -77.71
N ASN A 751 3.55 -25.91 -76.95
CA ASN A 751 4.34 -27.15 -77.05
C ASN A 751 3.93 -28.08 -78.22
N SER A 752 3.58 -27.51 -79.38
CA SER A 752 3.33 -28.26 -80.64
C SER A 752 4.49 -28.14 -81.65
N HIS A 753 5.72 -27.92 -81.19
CA HIS A 753 6.92 -28.05 -82.01
C HIS A 753 7.66 -29.36 -81.67
N SER A 754 7.85 -30.22 -82.68
CA SER A 754 8.55 -31.49 -82.53
C SER A 754 10.03 -31.26 -82.19
N ILE A 755 10.49 -31.86 -81.10
CA ILE A 755 11.89 -31.78 -80.62
C ILE A 755 12.82 -32.74 -81.39
N ALA A 756 12.25 -33.64 -82.22
CA ALA A 756 12.99 -34.63 -83.00
C ALA A 756 14.13 -34.08 -83.89
N PRO A 757 14.01 -32.91 -84.57
CA PRO A 757 15.11 -32.35 -85.37
C PRO A 757 16.28 -31.87 -84.51
N ILE A 758 15.99 -31.36 -83.31
CA ILE A 758 16.99 -30.72 -82.44
C ILE A 758 17.88 -31.78 -81.78
N ILE A 759 17.31 -32.90 -81.34
CA ILE A 759 18.09 -34.02 -80.79
C ILE A 759 19.00 -34.64 -81.86
N LEU A 760 18.53 -34.77 -83.11
CA LEU A 760 19.35 -35.22 -84.23
C LEU A 760 20.49 -34.24 -84.56
N ALA A 761 20.21 -32.94 -84.60
CA ALA A 761 21.23 -31.91 -84.86
C ALA A 761 22.30 -31.84 -83.76
N VAL A 762 21.89 -31.84 -82.48
CA VAL A 762 22.80 -31.83 -81.33
C VAL A 762 23.60 -33.13 -81.26
N GLY A 763 22.98 -34.29 -81.54
CA GLY A 763 23.68 -35.57 -81.62
C GLY A 763 24.75 -35.62 -82.70
N LEU A 764 24.46 -35.09 -83.90
CA LEU A 764 25.44 -34.99 -84.99
C LEU A 764 26.58 -34.01 -84.67
N CYS A 765 26.27 -32.86 -84.07
CA CYS A 765 27.29 -31.91 -83.62
C CYS A 765 28.20 -32.49 -82.53
N LEU A 766 27.64 -33.18 -81.53
CA LEU A 766 28.44 -33.84 -80.48
C LEU A 766 29.29 -34.98 -81.05
N ALA A 767 28.76 -35.78 -81.97
CA ALA A 767 29.54 -36.83 -82.66
C ALA A 767 30.73 -36.23 -83.45
N LEU A 768 30.51 -35.13 -84.18
CA LEU A 768 31.58 -34.42 -84.89
C LEU A 768 32.64 -33.85 -83.93
N ILE A 769 32.23 -33.25 -82.82
CA ILE A 769 33.14 -32.73 -81.79
C ILE A 769 33.98 -33.87 -81.18
N ILE A 770 33.37 -35.02 -80.87
CA ILE A 770 34.08 -36.21 -80.35
C ILE A 770 35.11 -36.72 -81.37
N VAL A 771 34.75 -36.82 -82.66
CA VAL A 771 35.69 -37.21 -83.73
C VAL A 771 36.85 -36.21 -83.84
N ILE A 772 36.58 -34.90 -83.76
CA ILE A 772 37.61 -33.85 -83.78
C ILE A 772 38.55 -33.98 -82.56
N VAL A 773 38.02 -34.20 -81.35
CA VAL A 773 38.83 -34.39 -80.13
C VAL A 773 39.70 -35.65 -80.23
N ILE A 774 39.15 -36.76 -80.73
CA ILE A 774 39.92 -38.00 -80.97
C ILE A 774 41.04 -37.75 -81.99
N PHE A 775 40.75 -37.04 -83.10
CA PHE A 775 41.75 -36.71 -84.11
C PHE A 775 42.86 -35.79 -83.57
N ILE A 776 42.51 -34.83 -82.70
CA ILE A 776 43.46 -33.95 -82.01
C ILE A 776 44.33 -34.76 -81.04
N GLN A 777 43.78 -35.66 -80.22
CA GLN A 777 44.58 -36.52 -79.34
C GLN A 777 45.54 -37.43 -80.13
N ILE A 778 45.09 -38.02 -81.24
CA ILE A 778 45.95 -38.84 -82.12
C ILE A 778 47.07 -37.99 -82.75
N CYS A 779 46.79 -36.75 -83.13
CA CYS A 779 47.81 -35.81 -83.62
C CYS A 779 48.84 -35.44 -82.54
N ILE A 780 48.40 -35.15 -81.30
CA ILE A 780 49.27 -34.80 -80.18
C ILE A 780 50.15 -35.98 -79.78
N LEU A 781 49.58 -37.18 -79.63
CA LEU A 781 50.32 -38.40 -79.28
C LEU A 781 51.36 -38.80 -80.35
N LYS A 782 51.13 -38.47 -81.64
CA LYS A 782 52.14 -38.61 -82.69
C LYS A 782 53.24 -37.53 -82.64
N LYS A 783 52.97 -36.33 -82.12
CA LYS A 783 53.94 -35.22 -82.08
C LYS A 783 54.88 -35.28 -80.87
N VAL A 784 54.46 -35.89 -79.76
CA VAL A 784 55.23 -35.94 -78.49
C VAL A 784 56.33 -37.03 -78.47
N LYS A 785 56.44 -37.89 -79.49
CA LYS A 785 57.49 -38.94 -79.53
C LYS A 785 58.88 -38.43 -79.98
N ASN A 786 58.98 -37.24 -80.57
CA ASN A 786 60.24 -36.63 -81.01
C ASN A 786 60.39 -35.19 -80.47
N PHE A 787 60.99 -35.03 -79.28
CA PHE A 787 62.06 -34.05 -78.94
C PHE A 787 62.26 -33.99 -77.40
N TRP A 788 63.33 -34.61 -76.91
CA TRP A 788 63.79 -34.51 -75.52
C TRP A 788 65.21 -33.93 -75.50
N LYS A 789 65.44 -32.75 -74.90
CA LYS A 789 66.76 -32.23 -74.45
C LYS A 789 66.67 -30.88 -73.69
N LYS A 790 66.54 -30.96 -72.35
CA LYS A 790 67.24 -30.20 -71.25
C LYS A 790 67.40 -28.64 -71.30
N PRO A 791 67.70 -27.95 -70.16
CA PRO A 791 67.21 -28.10 -68.76
C PRO A 791 67.04 -26.78 -67.93
N ALA A 792 66.36 -26.85 -66.76
CA ALA A 792 66.49 -26.01 -65.51
C ALA A 792 66.30 -24.46 -65.58
N ARG A 793 65.69 -23.76 -64.60
CA ARG A 793 65.96 -23.73 -63.13
C ARG A 793 64.71 -23.28 -62.28
N THR A 794 64.87 -23.01 -60.97
CA THR A 794 63.84 -23.17 -59.89
C THR A 794 64.04 -22.20 -58.69
N VAL A 795 63.15 -21.90 -57.71
CA VAL A 795 61.67 -22.05 -57.42
C VAL A 795 61.34 -21.26 -56.11
N SER A 796 60.23 -20.49 -55.99
CA SER A 796 59.66 -19.95 -54.72
C SER A 796 58.37 -19.10 -54.95
N ARG A 797 57.32 -18.97 -54.10
CA ARG A 797 56.73 -19.83 -53.03
C ARG A 797 55.28 -19.33 -52.68
N LYS A 798 54.45 -20.32 -52.29
CA LYS A 798 53.10 -20.45 -51.67
C LYS A 798 52.77 -19.44 -50.51
N GLU A 799 51.61 -19.38 -49.82
CA GLU A 799 50.37 -20.21 -49.63
C GLU A 799 49.28 -19.34 -48.91
N ILE A 800 47.94 -19.49 -48.89
CA ILE A 800 46.87 -20.38 -49.46
C ILE A 800 46.13 -21.35 -48.48
N GLN A 801 44.87 -20.99 -48.13
CA GLN A 801 43.68 -21.81 -47.73
C GLN A 801 43.55 -22.55 -46.37
N PHE A 802 42.30 -23.02 -46.17
CA PHE A 802 41.70 -24.00 -45.21
C PHE A 802 41.14 -23.46 -43.87
N GLU A 803 40.06 -23.96 -43.23
CA GLU A 803 38.80 -24.71 -43.57
C GLU A 803 38.40 -25.65 -42.40
N SER A 804 37.12 -25.63 -42.00
CA SER A 804 36.32 -26.65 -41.24
C SER A 804 36.78 -27.27 -39.89
N GLY A 805 35.81 -27.46 -38.99
CA GLY A 805 35.84 -28.34 -37.80
C GLY A 805 36.26 -27.67 -36.48
N ASP A 806 35.82 -28.12 -35.29
CA ASP A 806 34.74 -29.07 -34.96
C ASP A 806 34.31 -28.88 -33.47
N TYR A 807 33.38 -29.69 -32.95
CA TYR A 807 32.80 -29.63 -31.58
C TYR A 807 33.79 -29.58 -30.39
N GLU A 808 33.42 -28.86 -29.30
CA GLU A 808 33.08 -29.49 -28.00
C GLU A 808 32.32 -28.54 -27.02
N GLU A 809 32.07 -28.99 -25.78
CA GLU A 809 31.06 -28.46 -24.84
C GLU A 809 31.62 -27.59 -23.67
N VAL A 810 30.71 -27.23 -22.73
CA VAL A 810 30.91 -26.95 -21.28
C VAL A 810 30.95 -25.48 -20.80
N SER A 811 29.79 -25.08 -20.27
CA SER A 811 29.55 -24.23 -19.08
C SER A 811 29.92 -22.73 -19.04
N LYS A 812 28.86 -21.96 -18.74
CA LYS A 812 28.73 -21.04 -17.59
C LYS A 812 29.57 -19.74 -17.48
N ASN A 813 28.78 -18.68 -17.27
CA ASN A 813 28.87 -17.69 -16.17
C ASN A 813 29.59 -16.35 -16.41
N ASP A 814 28.88 -15.34 -15.90
CA ASP A 814 29.32 -14.12 -15.19
C ASP A 814 30.06 -13.01 -15.96
N ASP A 815 29.23 -12.07 -16.40
CA ASP A 815 29.29 -10.64 -16.03
C ASP A 815 30.34 -9.68 -16.64
N VAL A 816 30.03 -8.39 -16.41
CA VAL A 816 30.82 -7.17 -16.58
C VAL A 816 30.88 -6.57 -18.00
N GLU A 817 30.31 -5.36 -18.09
CA GLU A 817 30.80 -4.08 -18.65
C GLU A 817 32.12 -4.13 -19.49
N ASP A 818 32.36 -3.25 -20.48
CA ASP A 818 31.96 -1.84 -20.58
C ASP A 818 32.11 -1.29 -22.03
N SER A 819 31.78 0.00 -22.21
CA SER A 819 32.41 0.96 -23.12
C SER A 819 32.15 0.87 -24.64
N ARG A 820 31.16 1.67 -25.04
CA ARG A 820 31.26 2.75 -26.05
C ARG A 820 32.63 2.93 -26.76
N VAL A 821 32.58 3.00 -28.09
CA VAL A 821 33.13 4.04 -29.00
C VAL A 821 32.70 3.57 -30.40
N ARG A 822 31.79 4.22 -31.15
CA ARG A 822 31.67 5.60 -31.67
C ARG A 822 32.62 5.91 -32.84
N SER A 823 32.02 6.45 -33.91
CA SER A 823 32.64 7.12 -35.06
C SER A 823 33.31 6.23 -36.10
N GLU A 824 33.31 6.55 -37.41
CA GLU A 824 32.36 7.26 -38.32
C GLU A 824 33.07 7.33 -39.70
N ALA A 825 32.38 7.84 -40.75
CA ALA A 825 32.94 8.34 -42.01
C ALA A 825 33.53 7.34 -43.05
N GLU A 826 33.37 7.52 -44.39
CA GLU A 826 32.33 8.24 -45.17
C GLU A 826 32.47 7.96 -46.70
N VAL A 827 31.78 8.78 -47.53
CA VAL A 827 32.02 9.09 -48.96
C VAL A 827 31.37 8.16 -50.03
N ALA A 828 30.64 8.61 -51.09
CA ALA A 828 29.76 9.78 -51.37
C ALA A 828 29.18 9.66 -52.83
N VAL A 829 28.53 10.74 -53.36
CA VAL A 829 28.30 11.09 -54.81
C VAL A 829 27.13 10.36 -55.52
N THR A 830 26.12 10.97 -56.20
CA THR A 830 25.67 12.37 -56.49
C THR A 830 24.16 12.36 -56.88
N GLU A 831 23.29 13.23 -56.33
CA GLU A 831 22.79 14.55 -56.84
C GLU A 831 21.84 14.58 -58.06
N ASN A 832 20.70 15.31 -57.94
CA ASN A 832 20.43 16.59 -58.63
C ASN A 832 19.08 17.23 -58.19
N ASP A 833 19.02 18.57 -58.13
CA ASP A 833 17.89 19.40 -57.63
C ASP A 833 17.80 20.73 -58.40
N PRO A 834 16.61 21.38 -58.50
CA PRO A 834 16.52 22.85 -58.30
C PRO A 834 15.17 23.34 -57.69
N HIS A 835 15.06 24.47 -56.97
CA HIS A 835 16.01 25.48 -56.48
C HIS A 835 15.39 26.34 -55.33
N SER A 836 16.25 26.84 -54.43
CA SER A 836 16.30 28.13 -53.63
C SER A 836 15.05 29.05 -53.46
N SER A 837 14.92 29.91 -52.43
CA SER A 837 15.94 30.72 -51.71
C SER A 837 15.47 31.17 -50.28
N SER A 838 16.30 31.12 -49.22
CA SER A 838 17.12 32.21 -48.60
C SER A 838 16.35 33.26 -47.74
N SER A 839 16.88 33.94 -46.70
CA SER A 839 18.27 34.12 -46.18
C SER A 839 18.32 34.49 -44.66
N PHE A 840 19.53 34.53 -44.07
CA PHE A 840 19.85 34.87 -42.66
C PHE A 840 19.93 36.40 -42.36
N HIS A 841 19.96 36.83 -41.08
CA HIS A 841 21.19 37.27 -40.37
C HIS A 841 21.01 37.50 -38.84
N TYR A 842 22.11 37.84 -38.15
CA TYR A 842 22.24 38.24 -36.73
C TYR A 842 22.81 39.67 -36.65
N ASP A 843 22.59 40.38 -35.55
CA ASP A 843 23.48 41.41 -34.96
C ASP A 843 22.97 41.82 -33.55
N ASP A 844 23.86 42.32 -32.68
CA ASP A 844 23.60 42.80 -31.31
C ASP A 844 23.66 44.35 -31.21
N ILE A 845 23.10 44.96 -30.15
CA ILE A 845 23.53 46.25 -29.51
C ILE A 845 22.67 46.62 -28.27
N ASP A 846 23.26 47.36 -27.33
CA ASP A 846 22.73 47.77 -26.01
C ASP A 846 21.78 48.99 -26.00
N GLU A 847 21.03 49.22 -24.89
CA GLU A 847 21.14 50.41 -24.00
C GLU A 847 20.06 50.42 -22.87
N ALA A 848 20.10 51.44 -21.98
CA ALA A 848 19.31 51.60 -20.73
C ALA A 848 17.99 52.43 -20.94
N GLU A 849 17.25 53.04 -19.98
CA GLU A 849 17.51 53.48 -18.60
C GLU A 849 16.21 53.80 -17.79
N GLU A 850 16.34 53.96 -16.46
CA GLU A 850 15.52 54.68 -15.44
C GLU A 850 13.96 54.63 -15.30
N ALA A 851 13.51 54.33 -14.06
CA ALA A 851 12.76 55.16 -13.06
C ALA A 851 11.69 56.22 -13.53
N GLN A 852 10.64 56.65 -12.79
CA GLN A 852 10.20 56.66 -11.36
C GLN A 852 8.70 57.20 -11.31
N PRO A 853 8.05 57.76 -10.23
CA PRO A 853 8.02 57.51 -8.76
C PRO A 853 6.60 57.63 -8.05
N LEU A 854 6.58 57.54 -6.69
CA LEU A 854 5.58 58.07 -5.69
C LEU A 854 4.18 57.37 -5.55
N THR A 855 3.46 57.36 -4.38
CA THR A 855 3.70 57.96 -3.03
C THR A 855 3.12 57.15 -1.83
N SER A 856 3.92 57.01 -0.76
CA SER A 856 3.63 57.02 0.70
C SER A 856 2.25 56.71 1.35
N HIS A 857 2.27 56.01 2.50
CA HIS A 857 1.83 56.55 3.81
C HIS A 857 2.47 55.83 5.03
N HIS A 858 2.59 56.53 6.17
CA HIS A 858 3.18 56.11 7.47
C HIS A 858 2.31 55.07 8.23
N THR A 859 2.81 54.26 9.20
CA THR A 859 3.38 54.65 10.51
C THR A 859 4.49 53.74 11.10
N GLN A 860 5.23 54.26 12.09
CA GLN A 860 6.35 53.62 12.81
C GLN A 860 5.93 52.94 14.12
N ALA A 861 6.73 51.97 14.58
CA ALA A 861 7.12 51.79 15.98
C ALA A 861 8.47 51.05 16.05
N ASP A 862 9.38 51.51 16.91
CA ASP A 862 10.75 50.99 17.12
C ASP A 862 10.72 49.61 17.87
N THR A 863 11.76 48.79 18.01
CA THR A 863 13.17 49.07 18.36
C THR A 863 14.12 47.89 18.05
N VAL A 864 15.30 48.20 17.49
CA VAL A 864 16.62 47.51 17.54
C VAL A 864 16.72 46.01 17.89
N THR A 865 17.36 45.26 16.98
CA THR A 865 18.30 44.16 17.32
C THR A 865 19.69 44.53 16.80
N TYR A 866 20.76 44.03 17.45
CA TYR A 866 22.15 44.24 17.02
C TYR A 866 22.67 42.99 16.30
N GLU A 867 23.34 43.19 15.16
CA GLU A 867 24.21 42.19 14.54
C GLU A 867 25.66 42.44 14.98
N VAL A 868 26.41 41.36 15.26
CA VAL A 868 27.88 41.37 15.38
C VAL A 868 28.40 40.02 14.87
N ASP A 869 28.92 40.00 13.65
CA ASP A 869 29.92 39.01 13.25
C ASP A 869 31.29 39.48 13.75
N ASP A 870 32.13 38.59 14.30
CA ASP A 870 33.41 38.24 13.66
C ASP A 870 34.10 37.02 14.34
N LEU A 871 35.22 36.58 13.75
CA LEU A 871 35.93 35.32 13.98
C LEU A 871 36.98 35.35 15.13
N GLY A 872 37.33 34.18 15.71
CA GLY A 872 38.69 33.95 16.21
C GLY A 872 38.94 32.99 17.40
N GLU A 873 39.76 31.97 17.16
CA GLU A 873 40.74 31.31 18.07
C GLU A 873 40.31 30.59 19.39
N ASN A 874 40.13 29.26 19.28
CA ASN A 874 40.95 28.19 19.89
C ASN A 874 41.43 28.30 21.36
N TYR A 875 41.04 27.32 22.21
CA TYR A 875 41.96 26.57 23.11
C TYR A 875 41.36 25.23 23.61
N ASP A 876 42.23 24.21 23.66
CA ASP A 876 42.29 22.93 24.39
C ASP A 876 41.04 22.25 25.01
N ASP A 877 40.78 21.02 24.52
CA ASP A 877 40.65 19.73 25.23
C ASP A 877 39.94 19.55 26.60
N ILE A 878 39.43 18.31 26.78
CA ILE A 878 38.90 17.66 27.99
C ILE A 878 37.42 17.97 28.33
N GLU A 879 36.53 17.06 27.92
CA GLU A 879 35.95 16.12 28.90
C GLU A 879 35.64 14.77 28.24
N ALA A 880 35.81 13.67 28.99
CA ALA A 880 35.79 12.32 28.43
C ALA A 880 34.44 11.62 28.61
N ALA A 881 34.09 10.74 27.66
CA ALA A 881 33.05 9.74 27.89
C ALA A 881 33.46 8.82 29.06
N PRO A 882 32.52 8.35 29.91
CA PRO A 882 32.86 7.49 31.04
C PRO A 882 33.40 6.14 30.54
N GLU A 883 34.69 5.91 30.73
CA GLU A 883 35.31 4.62 30.40
C GLU A 883 34.70 3.48 31.23
N ILE A 884 34.48 2.34 30.58
CA ILE A 884 34.06 1.12 31.25
C ILE A 884 35.23 0.64 32.12
N SER A 885 35.08 0.80 33.45
CA SER A 885 36.11 0.54 34.46
C SER A 885 36.48 -0.95 34.59
N LYS A 886 37.25 -1.46 33.62
CA LYS A 886 37.89 -2.77 33.66
C LYS A 886 38.98 -2.80 34.73
N THR A 887 38.57 -3.12 35.96
CA THR A 887 39.47 -3.50 37.06
C THR A 887 40.31 -4.72 36.67
N THR A 888 41.52 -4.47 36.20
CA THR A 888 42.48 -5.52 35.85
C THR A 888 43.24 -5.90 37.12
N ALA A 889 43.01 -7.10 37.63
CA ALA A 889 43.63 -7.57 38.87
C ALA A 889 45.12 -7.86 38.65
N GLU A 890 46.01 -7.11 39.32
CA GLU A 890 47.45 -7.34 39.28
C GLU A 890 47.84 -8.63 40.02
N VAL A 891 48.71 -9.43 39.40
CA VAL A 891 49.11 -10.75 39.92
C VAL A 891 50.41 -10.63 40.73
N HIS A 892 50.27 -10.32 42.02
CA HIS A 892 51.40 -10.47 42.96
C HIS A 892 51.80 -11.95 43.10
N ARG A 893 53.06 -12.27 42.77
CA ARG A 893 53.64 -13.60 43.02
C ARG A 893 53.95 -13.77 44.51
N SER A 894 53.35 -14.75 45.15
CA SER A 894 53.57 -15.06 46.57
C SER A 894 54.99 -15.61 46.86
N PRO A 895 55.50 -15.51 48.11
CA PRO A 895 56.84 -15.96 48.46
C PRO A 895 57.01 -17.49 48.49
N ASN A 896 58.26 -17.94 48.34
CA ASN A 896 58.65 -19.35 48.40
C ASN A 896 58.74 -19.84 49.87
N PRO A 897 58.30 -21.06 50.23
CA PRO A 897 58.21 -21.47 51.63
C PRO A 897 59.53 -22.04 52.19
N SER A 898 59.76 -21.82 53.48
CA SER A 898 60.71 -22.55 54.33
C SER A 898 60.27 -22.37 55.78
N GLY A 899 60.04 -23.46 56.51
CA GLY A 899 59.57 -23.40 57.91
C GLY A 899 60.30 -24.41 58.79
N VAL A 900 60.22 -24.21 60.11
CA VAL A 900 60.51 -25.21 61.17
C VAL A 900 59.60 -24.92 62.38
N GLY A 901 59.24 -25.98 63.13
CA GLY A 901 58.22 -26.04 64.16
C GLY A 901 58.28 -25.09 65.37
N GLY A 902 57.20 -25.11 66.16
CA GLY A 902 57.03 -24.41 67.43
C GLY A 902 55.70 -24.83 68.07
N ALA A 903 55.74 -25.48 69.24
CA ALA A 903 54.60 -26.21 69.79
C ALA A 903 53.94 -25.51 71.01
N VAL A 904 52.67 -25.86 71.25
CA VAL A 904 51.93 -25.81 72.55
C VAL A 904 51.35 -24.45 73.04
N ALA A 905 50.02 -24.49 73.23
CA ALA A 905 49.10 -23.58 73.93
C ALA A 905 49.21 -23.65 75.49
N PRO A 906 48.23 -23.26 76.35
CA PRO A 906 47.11 -22.29 76.29
C PRO A 906 47.33 -21.19 77.41
N PRO A 907 46.33 -20.52 78.03
CA PRO A 907 44.90 -20.23 77.75
C PRO A 907 44.71 -18.70 77.53
N GLY A 908 43.78 -17.89 78.09
CA GLY A 908 42.61 -18.07 79.00
C GLY A 908 42.16 -16.74 79.64
N THR A 909 40.97 -16.74 80.29
CA THR A 909 40.37 -15.65 81.15
C THR A 909 40.09 -14.29 80.48
N GLU A 910 39.25 -13.39 81.02
CA GLU A 910 37.87 -13.42 81.59
C GLU A 910 37.55 -12.02 82.16
N GLN A 911 36.37 -11.45 81.85
CA GLN A 911 35.72 -10.35 82.61
C GLN A 911 36.54 -9.02 82.74
N GLU A 912 36.06 -7.91 83.31
CA GLU A 912 34.77 -7.56 83.95
C GLU A 912 34.33 -6.11 83.61
N GLU A 913 33.28 -5.62 84.27
CA GLU A 913 32.59 -4.34 84.05
C GLU A 913 33.32 -3.11 84.66
N GLY A 914 32.85 -1.89 84.35
CA GLY A 914 33.37 -0.66 84.97
C GLY A 914 32.72 0.64 84.47
N ASP A 915 31.54 0.98 85.00
CA ASP A 915 30.91 2.31 84.82
C ASP A 915 31.76 3.45 85.41
N TYR A 916 31.68 4.66 84.82
CA TYR A 916 31.72 5.91 85.60
C TYR A 916 30.96 7.05 84.90
N VAL A 917 30.57 8.08 85.67
CA VAL A 917 29.40 8.93 85.40
C VAL A 917 29.74 10.43 85.24
N SER A 918 29.12 11.05 84.22
CA SER A 918 28.80 12.48 83.98
C SER A 918 29.76 13.64 84.31
N SER A 919 30.05 14.45 83.29
CA SER A 919 29.72 15.90 83.22
C SER A 919 29.71 16.29 81.71
N GLU A 920 29.00 17.29 81.16
CA GLU A 920 28.75 18.70 81.57
C GLU A 920 30.10 19.48 81.61
N ASP A 921 30.33 20.59 80.89
CA ASP A 921 29.44 21.48 80.10
C ASP A 921 30.13 22.17 78.90
N ASP A 922 29.28 22.81 78.08
CA ASP A 922 29.41 24.15 77.45
C ASP A 922 30.13 24.47 76.10
N GLU A 923 29.51 25.46 75.45
CA GLU A 923 29.90 26.40 74.37
C GLU A 923 30.64 25.93 73.10
N GLY A 924 30.04 26.22 71.92
CA GLY A 924 30.60 26.01 70.58
C GLY A 924 29.61 26.30 69.44
#